data_AF-A0A935TRU7-F1
#
_entry.id   AF-A0A935TRU7-F1
#
_cell.length_a   1.000
_cell.length_b   1.000
_cell.length_c   1.000
_cell.angle_alpha   90.00
_cell.angle_beta   90.00
_cell.angle_gamma   90.00
#
_symmetry.space_group_name_H-M   'P 1'
#
loop_
_entity.id
_entity.type
_entity.pdbx_description
1 polymer ?
#
loop_
_entity_poly.entity_id
_entity_poly.type
_entity_poly.pdbx_seq_one_letter_code
_entity_poly.pdbx_strand_id
1 'polypeptide(L)'
;MWNTGATTSSISGLVAGTYSVTVTDAKGCTAECSTTVNEPGCNLSASADGTPVSCHGGNNGTATATPTGNNGAVTYLWSNGATTQTISGLSAGTYTVTITDAVNCTAIASYTVTEPPVMDLTCSSTDATTNGGSDGTASVTASGGTPPYTYLWNTGATTSSISGLVAGTYSVTVTDAKGCTAECSTTVNEPGCNLSASADGTPVSCHGGNNGTATATPTGNNGAVTYLWSNGATTQTISGLSAGTYTVTITDAVNCTATASYTVTEPPVMDVTCSSTDVTTNGGSDGTASVTASGGTPPYTYLWNTGATTSSISGLVAGTYSVTVTDAKGCTDQCTATVDEPDCNLSASADGTPVSCHGGNNGTATATPTGNNGAVTYLWSNGATTQTISGLSAGTYTVTITDAVNCTAIASYTVTEPPVMDVTCTSTDVTTNGGSDGTASVTASGGTPPYTYLWNTGATTSSISGLVAGTYSVTVTDAKGCTAECSTTVNEPGCNLSASADGTPVSCHGGNNGTATATPTGNSDPVSYLWSNGATTQTISGLSAGTYTVTITETPTCTATASYTVTEPPVMDVTCSSTDATTNGGSDGTASVTASGGTPPYTYLWNTGATTSSISGLVAGTYSVTVTDAKGCTAECSTTVNEPGCNLSASADGTPVSCNDGSDGTATATPTGNNGAVTYLWSNGATTQSISGLSAGTYTVTITDAVNCTAIASYTVTEPPVMDVTCSSTDVTTNGGSDGTASVTASGGTPPYTYLWNTAQQLRALAA
;
A
#
# COMPACT_ATOMS: atom_id res chain seq x y z
N MET A 1 203.82 -33.31 92.60
CA MET A 1 203.25 -34.68 92.67
C MET A 1 202.33 -34.85 91.47
N TRP A 2 202.59 -35.81 90.59
CA TRP A 2 201.63 -36.17 89.54
C TRP A 2 200.40 -36.81 90.21
N ASN A 3 199.18 -36.62 89.70
CA ASN A 3 197.96 -37.24 90.28
C ASN A 3 197.88 -38.77 90.03
N THR A 4 199.03 -39.41 89.87
CA THR A 4 199.26 -40.86 89.72
C THR A 4 200.27 -41.38 90.75
N GLY A 5 200.75 -40.55 91.68
CA GLY A 5 201.66 -40.95 92.77
C GLY A 5 203.13 -41.19 92.36
N ALA A 6 203.49 -41.04 91.09
CA ALA A 6 204.85 -41.27 90.60
C ALA A 6 205.78 -40.04 90.79
N THR A 7 207.03 -40.26 91.20
CA THR A 7 208.07 -39.24 91.40
C THR A 7 209.15 -39.24 90.30
N THR A 8 208.83 -39.74 89.10
CA THR A 8 209.74 -39.86 87.95
C THR A 8 209.48 -38.79 86.87
N SER A 9 210.46 -38.55 86.00
CA SER A 9 210.43 -37.48 84.98
C SER A 9 209.62 -37.78 83.70
N SER A 10 208.97 -38.95 83.59
CA SER A 10 208.11 -39.33 82.45
C SER A 10 207.08 -40.43 82.80
N ILE A 11 205.94 -40.46 82.07
CA ILE A 11 204.87 -41.48 82.08
C ILE A 11 204.33 -41.76 80.67
N SER A 12 203.85 -42.98 80.39
CA SER A 12 203.30 -43.44 79.09
C SER A 12 201.99 -44.23 79.24
N GLY A 13 201.07 -44.13 78.27
CA GLY A 13 199.82 -44.92 78.19
C GLY A 13 198.51 -44.15 78.47
N LEU A 14 198.24 -43.03 77.77
CA LEU A 14 197.16 -42.08 78.11
C LEU A 14 196.03 -42.01 77.06
N VAL A 15 194.78 -41.89 77.54
CA VAL A 15 193.55 -41.63 76.74
C VAL A 15 193.29 -40.12 76.61
N ALA A 16 192.36 -39.72 75.72
CA ALA A 16 192.00 -38.33 75.45
C ALA A 16 191.66 -37.53 76.73
N GLY A 17 192.47 -36.51 77.07
CA GLY A 17 192.34 -35.71 78.30
C GLY A 17 193.58 -34.85 78.61
N THR A 18 193.50 -33.95 79.61
CA THR A 18 194.54 -32.95 79.97
C THR A 18 195.33 -33.36 81.24
N TYR A 19 196.67 -33.26 81.26
CA TYR A 19 197.55 -33.72 82.36
C TYR A 19 198.49 -32.62 82.89
N SER A 20 198.73 -32.49 84.21
CA SER A 20 199.58 -31.43 84.85
C SER A 20 200.63 -31.91 85.90
N VAL A 21 201.72 -31.14 86.15
CA VAL A 21 202.81 -31.44 87.13
C VAL A 21 203.29 -30.21 87.94
N THR A 22 203.67 -30.38 89.23
CA THR A 22 204.21 -29.34 90.16
C THR A 22 205.59 -29.73 90.74
N VAL A 23 206.56 -28.80 90.76
CA VAL A 23 207.94 -28.97 91.32
C VAL A 23 208.24 -27.93 92.41
N THR A 24 208.89 -28.30 93.53
CA THR A 24 209.22 -27.43 94.70
C THR A 24 210.71 -27.52 95.07
N ASP A 25 211.38 -26.39 95.34
CA ASP A 25 212.79 -26.37 95.79
C ASP A 25 212.96 -26.31 97.33
N ALA A 26 214.20 -26.46 97.79
CA ALA A 26 214.57 -26.51 99.21
C ALA A 26 214.44 -25.16 99.97
N LYS A 27 213.98 -24.08 99.32
CA LYS A 27 213.60 -22.81 99.96
C LYS A 27 212.12 -22.44 99.76
N GLY A 28 211.32 -23.33 99.18
CA GLY A 28 209.87 -23.25 99.22
C GLY A 28 209.18 -22.56 98.04
N CYS A 29 209.83 -22.41 96.88
CA CYS A 29 209.17 -21.91 95.67
C CYS A 29 208.67 -23.06 94.77
N THR A 30 207.47 -22.93 94.14
CA THR A 30 206.84 -23.96 93.28
C THR A 30 206.54 -23.47 91.85
N ALA A 31 206.51 -24.39 90.86
CA ALA A 31 206.08 -24.14 89.46
C ALA A 31 205.28 -25.31 88.84
N GLU A 32 204.30 -25.03 87.95
CA GLU A 32 203.37 -26.01 87.32
C GLU A 32 203.28 -25.96 85.76
N CYS A 33 202.94 -27.08 85.09
CA CYS A 33 202.75 -27.20 83.61
C CYS A 33 201.70 -28.29 83.20
N SER A 34 200.99 -28.21 82.03
CA SER A 34 199.99 -29.20 81.53
C SER A 34 199.75 -29.40 79.97
N THR A 35 199.19 -30.52 79.44
CA THR A 35 198.91 -30.86 77.97
C THR A 35 197.71 -31.85 77.63
N THR A 36 197.15 -31.99 76.37
CA THR A 36 195.86 -32.71 75.94
C THR A 36 195.81 -33.54 74.57
N VAL A 37 194.86 -34.50 74.29
CA VAL A 37 194.70 -35.46 73.08
C VAL A 37 193.20 -35.77 72.55
N ASN A 38 192.83 -36.06 71.23
CA ASN A 38 191.42 -36.21 70.56
C ASN A 38 191.15 -37.20 69.29
N GLU A 39 189.87 -37.45 68.74
CA GLU A 39 189.35 -38.34 67.55
C GLU A 39 188.11 -37.84 66.60
N PRO A 40 187.64 -38.45 65.39
CA PRO A 40 186.70 -37.89 64.29
C PRO A 40 185.27 -38.55 63.83
N GLY A 41 184.39 -37.94 62.91
CA GLY A 41 182.92 -38.28 62.51
C GLY A 41 182.29 -38.12 61.01
N CYS A 42 180.91 -38.14 60.75
CA CYS A 42 180.07 -38.40 59.47
C CYS A 42 179.03 -37.29 58.91
N ASN A 43 178.63 -37.17 57.59
CA ASN A 43 177.73 -36.12 56.93
C ASN A 43 176.88 -36.47 55.60
N LEU A 44 175.52 -36.61 55.56
CA LEU A 44 174.63 -36.79 54.32
C LEU A 44 173.31 -35.94 54.32
N SER A 45 172.75 -35.46 53.16
CA SER A 45 171.44 -34.72 53.03
C SER A 45 170.59 -34.95 51.73
N ALA A 46 169.28 -34.57 51.70
CA ALA A 46 168.33 -34.77 50.56
C ALA A 46 167.30 -33.62 50.34
N SER A 47 166.78 -33.44 49.10
CA SER A 47 165.68 -32.50 48.71
C SER A 47 164.71 -33.09 47.65
N ALA A 48 163.50 -32.54 47.47
CA ALA A 48 162.52 -33.00 46.46
C ALA A 48 161.66 -31.85 45.85
N ASP A 49 161.32 -31.92 44.55
CA ASP A 49 160.51 -30.93 43.79
C ASP A 49 159.64 -31.56 42.66
N GLY A 50 158.64 -30.87 42.10
CA GLY A 50 157.68 -31.46 41.15
C GLY A 50 156.67 -30.50 40.49
N THR A 51 155.56 -31.04 39.94
CA THR A 51 154.48 -30.25 39.29
C THR A 51 153.08 -30.58 39.82
N PRO A 52 152.15 -29.60 39.91
CA PRO A 52 150.75 -29.81 40.34
C PRO A 52 149.88 -30.48 39.26
N VAL A 53 148.65 -30.87 39.61
CA VAL A 53 147.65 -31.42 38.67
C VAL A 53 146.84 -30.32 37.95
N SER A 54 146.37 -30.58 36.72
CA SER A 54 145.75 -29.55 35.86
C SER A 54 144.27 -29.24 36.15
N CYS A 55 143.48 -30.23 36.57
CA CYS A 55 142.07 -30.07 36.97
C CYS A 55 141.88 -30.62 38.38
N HIS A 56 140.86 -30.15 39.08
CA HIS A 56 140.45 -30.74 40.35
C HIS A 56 140.12 -32.23 40.15
N GLY A 57 140.68 -33.11 40.99
CA GLY A 57 140.59 -34.57 40.86
C GLY A 57 141.54 -35.20 39.82
N GLY A 58 142.46 -34.42 39.24
CA GLY A 58 143.43 -34.89 38.25
C GLY A 58 144.55 -35.77 38.83
N ASN A 59 145.29 -36.44 37.95
CA ASN A 59 146.39 -37.36 38.31
C ASN A 59 147.64 -37.18 37.43
N ASN A 60 147.92 -35.95 36.98
CA ASN A 60 149.05 -35.64 36.11
C ASN A 60 150.21 -34.89 36.79
N GLY A 61 150.30 -34.94 38.14
CA GLY A 61 151.39 -34.35 38.91
C GLY A 61 152.68 -35.18 38.86
N THR A 62 153.80 -34.58 39.29
CA THR A 62 155.14 -35.21 39.33
C THR A 62 155.91 -34.85 40.59
N ALA A 63 156.91 -35.65 40.99
CA ALA A 63 157.87 -35.37 42.07
C ALA A 63 159.25 -36.02 41.79
N THR A 64 160.36 -35.36 42.14
CA THR A 64 161.75 -35.77 41.88
C THR A 64 162.64 -35.49 43.09
N ALA A 65 163.49 -36.45 43.49
CA ALA A 65 164.41 -36.36 44.64
C ALA A 65 165.86 -36.07 44.23
N THR A 66 166.60 -35.29 45.04
CA THR A 66 168.01 -34.95 44.79
C THR A 66 168.85 -35.06 46.06
N PRO A 67 169.81 -36.02 46.17
CA PRO A 67 170.74 -36.15 47.30
C PRO A 67 172.01 -35.29 47.18
N THR A 68 172.64 -34.97 48.32
CA THR A 68 173.91 -34.22 48.40
C THR A 68 174.79 -34.71 49.57
N GLY A 69 176.11 -34.74 49.40
CA GLY A 69 177.07 -35.15 50.44
C GLY A 69 177.26 -36.66 50.62
N ASN A 70 176.73 -37.48 49.71
CA ASN A 70 176.74 -38.95 49.80
C ASN A 70 178.12 -39.57 49.55
N ASN A 71 178.46 -40.59 50.35
CA ASN A 71 179.69 -41.37 50.20
C ASN A 71 179.44 -42.63 49.34
N GLY A 72 179.21 -42.43 48.04
CA GLY A 72 178.97 -43.51 47.06
C GLY A 72 177.52 -43.58 46.54
N ALA A 73 177.14 -44.71 45.94
CA ALA A 73 175.82 -44.91 45.35
C ALA A 73 174.70 -44.82 46.42
N VAL A 74 173.54 -44.30 46.01
CA VAL A 74 172.37 -44.10 46.87
C VAL A 74 171.17 -44.90 46.36
N THR A 75 170.28 -45.28 47.27
CA THR A 75 168.97 -45.88 46.95
C THR A 75 167.84 -44.94 47.36
N TYR A 76 166.71 -44.97 46.63
CA TYR A 76 165.51 -44.17 46.90
C TYR A 76 164.35 -45.07 47.31
N LEU A 77 163.52 -44.60 48.24
CA LEU A 77 162.24 -45.20 48.57
C LEU A 77 161.20 -44.11 48.87
N TRP A 78 160.27 -43.91 47.94
CA TRP A 78 159.15 -42.98 48.09
C TRP A 78 158.01 -43.59 48.91
N SER A 79 157.16 -42.75 49.51
CA SER A 79 155.99 -43.16 50.30
C SER A 79 154.95 -43.95 49.51
N ASN A 80 154.94 -43.82 48.18
CA ASN A 80 154.12 -44.65 47.29
C ASN A 80 154.80 -45.97 46.87
N GLY A 81 155.96 -46.30 47.46
CA GLY A 81 156.73 -47.51 47.19
C GLY A 81 157.67 -47.43 45.97
N ALA A 82 157.69 -46.32 45.24
CA ALA A 82 158.58 -46.17 44.10
C ALA A 82 160.05 -46.02 44.53
N THR A 83 160.98 -46.54 43.72
CA THR A 83 162.41 -46.57 44.04
C THR A 83 163.27 -45.78 43.05
N THR A 84 162.64 -45.01 42.16
CA THR A 84 163.29 -44.15 41.17
C THR A 84 163.47 -42.74 41.72
N GLN A 85 164.39 -41.99 41.10
CA GLN A 85 164.61 -40.59 41.45
C GLN A 85 163.38 -39.70 41.20
N THR A 86 162.67 -39.95 40.10
CA THR A 86 161.45 -39.23 39.68
C THR A 86 160.24 -40.16 39.65
N ILE A 87 159.09 -39.64 40.07
CA ILE A 87 157.77 -40.26 40.01
C ILE A 87 156.77 -39.32 39.31
N SER A 88 155.86 -39.87 38.50
CA SER A 88 154.85 -39.14 37.72
C SER A 88 153.49 -39.81 37.77
N GLY A 89 152.42 -39.14 37.34
CA GLY A 89 151.07 -39.67 37.38
C GLY A 89 150.43 -39.52 38.78
N LEU A 90 150.81 -38.46 39.48
CA LEU A 90 150.46 -38.26 40.88
C LEU A 90 149.17 -37.45 40.99
N SER A 91 148.28 -37.88 41.88
CA SER A 91 147.17 -37.07 42.38
C SER A 91 147.70 -36.05 43.41
N ALA A 92 146.87 -35.06 43.75
CA ALA A 92 147.22 -34.14 44.83
C ALA A 92 147.50 -34.90 46.14
N GLY A 93 148.61 -34.58 46.79
CA GLY A 93 149.11 -35.33 47.95
C GLY A 93 150.60 -35.10 48.22
N THR A 94 151.06 -35.47 49.42
CA THR A 94 152.47 -35.34 49.80
C THR A 94 153.20 -36.66 49.64
N TYR A 95 154.32 -36.63 48.90
CA TYR A 95 155.16 -37.78 48.61
C TYR A 95 156.52 -37.59 49.31
N THR A 96 156.91 -38.49 50.21
CA THR A 96 158.17 -38.44 50.98
C THR A 96 159.15 -39.49 50.47
N VAL A 97 160.44 -39.20 50.39
CA VAL A 97 161.50 -40.10 49.93
C VAL A 97 162.59 -40.27 50.97
N THR A 98 162.97 -41.52 51.24
CA THR A 98 164.17 -41.85 52.03
C THR A 98 165.31 -42.20 51.10
N ILE A 99 166.48 -41.58 51.33
CA ILE A 99 167.72 -41.81 50.58
C ILE A 99 168.78 -42.40 51.53
N THR A 100 169.37 -43.54 51.15
CA THR A 100 170.41 -44.24 51.94
C THR A 100 171.69 -44.37 51.13
N ASP A 101 172.85 -44.05 51.72
CA ASP A 101 174.16 -44.22 51.09
C ASP A 101 174.88 -45.54 51.46
N ALA A 102 176.03 -45.80 50.83
CA ALA A 102 176.77 -47.05 50.95
C ALA A 102 177.45 -47.29 52.31
N VAL A 103 177.52 -46.29 53.19
CA VAL A 103 178.04 -46.41 54.58
C VAL A 103 176.91 -46.38 55.62
N ASN A 104 175.67 -46.61 55.18
CA ASN A 104 174.43 -46.60 55.97
C ASN A 104 174.08 -45.23 56.60
N CYS A 105 174.55 -44.14 56.01
CA CYS A 105 174.01 -42.82 56.32
C CYS A 105 172.67 -42.63 55.59
N THR A 106 171.67 -41.99 56.22
CA THR A 106 170.33 -41.81 55.65
C THR A 106 169.89 -40.34 55.68
N ALA A 107 169.11 -39.90 54.68
CA ALA A 107 168.48 -38.58 54.59
C ALA A 107 167.06 -38.68 54.00
N ILE A 108 166.16 -37.77 54.38
CA ILE A 108 164.74 -37.78 53.96
C ILE A 108 164.36 -36.43 53.30
N ALA A 109 163.53 -36.46 52.26
CA ALA A 109 162.91 -35.29 51.63
C ALA A 109 161.43 -35.53 51.28
N SER A 110 160.67 -34.49 50.89
CA SER A 110 159.27 -34.63 50.46
C SER A 110 158.79 -33.52 49.52
N TYR A 111 157.82 -33.82 48.65
CA TYR A 111 157.14 -32.84 47.77
C TYR A 111 155.62 -33.02 47.82
N THR A 112 154.87 -31.91 47.78
CA THR A 112 153.39 -31.92 47.78
C THR A 112 152.85 -31.51 46.42
N VAL A 113 152.17 -32.42 45.73
CA VAL A 113 151.40 -32.16 44.51
C VAL A 113 150.09 -31.45 44.92
N THR A 114 149.78 -30.30 44.32
CA THR A 114 148.56 -29.50 44.58
C THR A 114 147.58 -29.55 43.40
N GLU A 115 146.30 -29.21 43.62
CA GLU A 115 145.24 -29.14 42.60
C GLU A 115 144.43 -27.83 42.66
N PRO A 116 143.80 -27.38 41.56
CA PRO A 116 142.94 -26.19 41.58
C PRO A 116 141.59 -26.43 42.30
N PRO A 117 140.90 -25.37 42.76
CA PRO A 117 139.55 -25.48 43.33
C PRO A 117 138.52 -26.01 42.33
N VAL A 118 137.46 -26.68 42.81
CA VAL A 118 136.30 -27.13 42.00
C VAL A 118 135.67 -25.93 41.28
N MET A 119 135.32 -26.08 39.99
CA MET A 119 134.52 -25.07 39.27
C MET A 119 133.06 -25.17 39.69
N ASP A 120 132.52 -24.07 40.22
CA ASP A 120 131.14 -23.93 40.68
C ASP A 120 130.40 -22.89 39.84
N LEU A 121 129.19 -23.24 39.38
CA LEU A 121 128.38 -22.43 38.48
C LEU A 121 127.03 -22.11 39.13
N THR A 122 126.66 -20.82 39.15
CA THR A 122 125.33 -20.39 39.56
C THR A 122 124.61 -19.75 38.38
N CYS A 123 123.52 -20.37 37.91
CA CYS A 123 122.64 -19.80 36.89
C CYS A 123 121.44 -19.09 37.52
N SER A 124 120.98 -18.03 36.87
CA SER A 124 119.74 -17.34 37.23
C SER A 124 119.02 -16.85 35.98
N SER A 125 117.70 -16.65 36.08
CA SER A 125 116.86 -16.14 35.00
C SER A 125 115.89 -15.07 35.50
N THR A 126 115.39 -14.27 34.57
CA THR A 126 114.18 -13.45 34.74
C THR A 126 113.12 -13.94 33.77
N ASP A 127 111.92 -14.20 34.28
CA ASP A 127 110.76 -14.69 33.51
C ASP A 127 110.25 -13.64 32.50
N ALA A 128 109.60 -14.10 31.44
CA ALA A 128 108.94 -13.23 30.48
C ALA A 128 107.72 -12.55 31.12
N THR A 129 107.43 -11.29 30.74
CA THR A 129 106.35 -10.51 31.40
C THR A 129 104.95 -10.78 30.81
N THR A 130 104.87 -11.35 29.61
CA THR A 130 103.61 -11.69 28.93
C THR A 130 103.61 -13.13 28.44
N ASN A 131 102.43 -13.73 28.29
CA ASN A 131 102.29 -15.05 27.68
C ASN A 131 102.72 -14.98 26.20
N GLY A 132 103.72 -15.78 25.81
CA GLY A 132 104.38 -15.71 24.51
C GLY A 132 105.39 -14.56 24.35
N GLY A 133 105.74 -13.87 25.45
CA GLY A 133 106.72 -12.78 25.45
C GLY A 133 108.15 -13.26 25.24
N SER A 134 108.99 -12.42 24.64
CA SER A 134 110.42 -12.68 24.38
C SER A 134 111.34 -11.75 25.17
N ASP A 135 110.94 -11.33 26.36
CA ASP A 135 111.68 -10.39 27.21
C ASP A 135 112.41 -11.05 28.40
N GLY A 136 112.37 -12.38 28.50
CA GLY A 136 113.10 -13.14 29.50
C GLY A 136 114.63 -13.04 29.34
N THR A 137 115.35 -13.34 30.43
CA THR A 137 116.83 -13.33 30.47
C THR A 137 117.38 -14.54 31.22
N ALA A 138 118.61 -14.95 30.91
CA ALA A 138 119.37 -15.97 31.66
C ALA A 138 120.83 -15.55 31.81
N SER A 139 121.45 -15.85 32.94
CA SER A 139 122.83 -15.51 33.25
C SER A 139 123.52 -16.60 34.06
N VAL A 140 124.86 -16.64 34.01
CA VAL A 140 125.70 -17.56 34.76
C VAL A 140 126.87 -16.82 35.41
N THR A 141 127.17 -17.17 36.66
CA THR A 141 128.38 -16.75 37.37
C THR A 141 129.23 -17.99 37.66
N ALA A 142 130.51 -17.96 37.28
CA ALA A 142 131.46 -19.04 37.48
C ALA A 142 132.51 -18.67 38.54
N SER A 143 132.86 -19.61 39.43
CA SER A 143 133.94 -19.48 40.42
C SER A 143 134.75 -20.79 40.54
N GLY A 144 136.00 -20.72 41.00
CA GLY A 144 136.90 -21.90 41.04
C GLY A 144 137.53 -22.26 39.69
N GLY A 145 138.16 -23.42 39.54
CA GLY A 145 138.94 -23.76 38.34
C GLY A 145 140.11 -22.78 38.06
N THR A 146 140.58 -22.73 36.81
CA THR A 146 141.68 -21.85 36.38
C THR A 146 141.21 -20.77 35.37
N PRO A 147 140.96 -19.51 35.80
CA PRO A 147 140.55 -18.44 34.89
C PRO A 147 141.56 -18.17 33.75
N PRO A 148 141.14 -17.57 32.60
CA PRO A 148 139.78 -17.11 32.23
C PRO A 148 138.80 -18.23 31.83
N TYR A 149 137.50 -17.91 31.79
CA TYR A 149 136.42 -18.82 31.38
C TYR A 149 135.83 -18.48 30.01
N THR A 150 135.35 -19.49 29.28
CA THR A 150 134.51 -19.34 28.08
C THR A 150 133.15 -19.98 28.28
N TYR A 151 132.10 -19.39 27.71
CA TYR A 151 130.70 -19.82 27.84
C TYR A 151 130.17 -20.34 26.51
N LEU A 152 129.29 -21.33 26.55
CA LEU A 152 128.50 -21.76 25.40
C LEU A 152 127.10 -22.17 25.86
N TRP A 153 126.10 -21.34 25.54
CA TRP A 153 124.69 -21.63 25.79
C TRP A 153 124.14 -22.59 24.73
N ASN A 154 123.07 -23.33 25.06
CA ASN A 154 122.31 -24.13 24.09
C ASN A 154 121.70 -23.31 22.92
N THR A 155 121.65 -21.99 23.05
CA THR A 155 121.28 -21.04 21.99
C THR A 155 122.43 -20.71 21.04
N GLY A 156 123.66 -21.15 21.35
CA GLY A 156 124.89 -20.80 20.62
C GLY A 156 125.57 -19.51 21.09
N ALA A 157 124.99 -18.79 22.07
CA ALA A 157 125.60 -17.59 22.62
C ALA A 157 126.82 -17.90 23.50
N THR A 158 127.80 -16.98 23.54
CA THR A 158 129.10 -17.19 24.20
C THR A 158 129.40 -16.20 25.33
N THR A 159 128.40 -15.43 25.76
CA THR A 159 128.46 -14.46 26.85
C THR A 159 127.99 -15.07 28.18
N SER A 160 128.35 -14.45 29.30
CA SER A 160 127.87 -14.85 30.64
C SER A 160 126.39 -14.54 30.89
N SER A 161 125.74 -13.77 30.01
CA SER A 161 124.30 -13.48 30.05
C SER A 161 123.69 -13.41 28.65
N ILE A 162 122.43 -13.82 28.54
CA ILE A 162 121.61 -13.81 27.33
C ILE A 162 120.22 -13.20 27.64
N SER A 163 119.65 -12.51 26.66
CA SER A 163 118.36 -11.81 26.76
C SER A 163 117.53 -12.04 25.50
N GLY A 164 116.24 -11.67 25.53
CA GLY A 164 115.37 -11.87 24.37
C GLY A 164 114.72 -13.25 24.36
N LEU A 165 114.53 -13.85 25.53
CA LEU A 165 114.19 -15.25 25.70
C LEU A 165 112.70 -15.45 25.89
N VAL A 166 112.17 -16.49 25.23
CA VAL A 166 110.82 -17.02 25.49
C VAL A 166 110.88 -18.01 26.67
N ALA A 167 109.72 -18.43 27.17
CA ALA A 167 109.68 -19.47 28.18
C ALA A 167 110.37 -20.76 27.70
N GLY A 168 111.27 -21.30 28.51
CA GLY A 168 112.10 -22.44 28.15
C GLY A 168 113.31 -22.62 29.06
N THR A 169 113.98 -23.76 28.92
CA THR A 169 115.19 -24.10 29.69
C THR A 169 116.45 -23.76 28.90
N TYR A 170 117.35 -23.01 29.53
CA TYR A 170 118.60 -22.54 28.96
C TYR A 170 119.76 -23.15 29.75
N SER A 171 120.62 -23.91 29.07
CA SER A 171 121.80 -24.54 29.64
C SER A 171 123.08 -23.92 29.09
N VAL A 172 124.11 -23.82 29.91
CA VAL A 172 125.43 -23.28 29.56
C VAL A 172 126.53 -24.24 30.00
N THR A 173 127.46 -24.48 29.09
CA THR A 173 128.74 -25.15 29.39
C THR A 173 129.80 -24.07 29.58
N VAL A 174 130.51 -24.10 30.71
CA VAL A 174 131.61 -23.19 31.03
C VAL A 174 132.92 -23.96 31.04
N THR A 175 133.92 -23.47 30.33
CA THR A 175 135.25 -24.07 30.21
C THR A 175 136.30 -23.13 30.75
N ASP A 176 137.23 -23.62 31.58
CA ASP A 176 138.35 -22.81 32.07
C ASP A 176 139.59 -22.85 31.15
N ALA A 177 140.64 -22.12 31.52
CA ALA A 177 141.87 -22.00 30.74
C ALA A 177 142.71 -23.28 30.66
N LYS A 178 142.40 -24.30 31.47
CA LYS A 178 143.03 -25.63 31.43
C LYS A 178 142.16 -26.68 30.73
N GLY A 179 141.00 -26.28 30.23
CA GLY A 179 140.08 -27.14 29.50
C GLY A 179 139.14 -27.95 30.41
N CYS A 180 139.05 -27.62 31.69
CA CYS A 180 138.09 -28.25 32.60
C CYS A 180 136.71 -27.63 32.37
N THR A 181 135.65 -28.44 32.31
CA THR A 181 134.28 -27.98 32.01
C THR A 181 133.32 -28.22 33.17
N ALA A 182 132.36 -27.32 33.35
CA ALA A 182 131.18 -27.52 34.19
C ALA A 182 129.92 -27.04 33.44
N GLU A 183 128.76 -27.56 33.82
CA GLU A 183 127.48 -27.20 33.20
C GLU A 183 126.46 -26.76 34.25
N CYS A 184 125.59 -25.85 33.85
CA CYS A 184 124.49 -25.35 34.67
C CYS A 184 123.31 -24.95 33.76
N SER A 185 122.09 -24.99 34.29
CA SER A 185 120.89 -24.57 33.56
C SER A 185 119.93 -23.77 34.44
N THR A 186 119.09 -22.97 33.79
CA THR A 186 117.98 -22.24 34.40
C THR A 186 116.77 -22.24 33.47
N THR A 187 115.57 -21.97 34.00
CA THR A 187 114.33 -21.90 33.21
C THR A 187 113.79 -20.49 33.25
N VAL A 188 113.45 -19.94 32.08
CA VAL A 188 112.61 -18.76 31.93
C VAL A 188 111.17 -19.25 31.88
N ASN A 189 110.31 -18.78 32.79
CA ASN A 189 108.87 -19.06 32.76
C ASN A 189 108.10 -17.90 32.11
N GLU A 190 106.81 -18.11 31.87
CA GLU A 190 105.86 -17.08 31.45
C GLU A 190 104.56 -17.17 32.29
N PRO A 191 103.74 -16.11 32.35
CA PRO A 191 102.45 -16.16 33.05
C PRO A 191 101.50 -17.19 32.42
N GLY A 192 100.91 -18.07 33.23
CA GLY A 192 99.93 -19.06 32.74
C GLY A 192 98.65 -18.43 32.19
N CYS A 193 98.07 -19.05 31.16
CA CYS A 193 96.86 -18.58 30.48
C CYS A 193 95.66 -19.46 30.84
N ASN A 194 94.84 -19.00 31.81
CA ASN A 194 93.63 -19.68 32.30
C ASN A 194 92.34 -18.91 31.99
N LEU A 195 92.41 -17.94 31.07
CA LEU A 195 91.26 -17.13 30.68
C LEU A 195 90.19 -17.99 30.00
N SER A 196 88.96 -17.89 30.46
CA SER A 196 87.79 -18.42 29.78
C SER A 196 86.69 -17.37 29.71
N ALA A 197 85.78 -17.51 28.75
CA ALA A 197 84.70 -16.57 28.51
C ALA A 197 83.38 -17.32 28.33
N SER A 198 82.30 -16.76 28.89
CA SER A 198 80.93 -17.10 28.52
C SER A 198 80.19 -15.86 28.03
N ALA A 199 79.14 -16.04 27.25
CA ALA A 199 78.27 -14.96 26.82
C ALA A 199 76.80 -15.37 27.00
N ASP A 200 76.00 -14.46 27.54
CA ASP A 200 74.55 -14.62 27.71
C ASP A 200 73.84 -13.31 27.33
N GLY A 201 72.53 -13.32 27.14
CA GLY A 201 71.82 -12.17 26.61
C GLY A 201 70.31 -12.32 26.57
N THR A 202 69.66 -11.42 25.84
CA THR A 202 68.21 -11.44 25.63
C THR A 202 67.88 -11.49 24.14
N PRO A 203 66.85 -12.27 23.74
CA PRO A 203 66.36 -12.29 22.37
C PRO A 203 65.72 -10.95 21.98
N VAL A 204 65.52 -10.72 20.67
CA VAL A 204 64.70 -9.60 20.20
C VAL A 204 63.22 -9.87 20.49
N SER A 205 62.45 -8.81 20.72
CA SER A 205 61.03 -8.92 21.08
C SER A 205 60.10 -9.20 19.90
N CYS A 206 60.43 -8.70 18.71
CA CYS A 206 59.67 -8.90 17.47
C CYS A 206 60.58 -9.46 16.38
N HIS A 207 59.99 -10.18 15.43
CA HIS A 207 60.69 -10.57 14.20
C HIS A 207 61.20 -9.33 13.47
N GLY A 208 62.48 -9.32 13.05
CA GLY A 208 63.15 -8.15 12.48
C GLY A 208 63.49 -7.05 13.50
N GLY A 209 63.26 -7.28 14.78
CA GLY A 209 63.58 -6.34 15.86
C GLY A 209 65.08 -6.15 16.06
N ASN A 210 65.44 -5.17 16.89
CA ASN A 210 66.83 -4.82 17.20
C ASN A 210 67.03 -4.49 18.68
N ASN A 211 66.24 -5.06 19.59
CA ASN A 211 66.34 -4.79 21.03
C ASN A 211 66.98 -5.95 21.82
N GLY A 212 67.66 -6.87 21.13
CA GLY A 212 68.43 -7.94 21.75
C GLY A 212 69.66 -7.40 22.49
N THR A 213 70.19 -8.20 23.41
CA THR A 213 71.40 -7.88 24.18
C THR A 213 72.33 -9.08 24.25
N ALA A 214 73.62 -8.83 24.45
CA ALA A 214 74.62 -9.85 24.78
C ALA A 214 75.63 -9.28 25.78
N THR A 215 76.02 -10.07 26.77
CA THR A 215 76.96 -9.71 27.85
C THR A 215 78.00 -10.80 28.00
N ALA A 216 79.28 -10.40 27.94
CA ALA A 216 80.41 -11.30 28.11
C ALA A 216 80.84 -11.38 29.58
N THR A 217 81.08 -12.59 30.08
CA THR A 217 81.59 -12.82 31.43
C THR A 217 82.93 -13.56 31.36
N PRO A 218 84.06 -12.85 31.56
CA PRO A 218 85.37 -13.50 31.67
C PRO A 218 85.56 -14.14 33.04
N THR A 219 86.29 -15.26 33.09
CA THR A 219 86.80 -15.84 34.34
C THR A 219 88.24 -16.31 34.16
N GLY A 220 89.03 -16.30 35.24
CA GLY A 220 90.45 -16.70 35.19
C GLY A 220 91.39 -15.72 34.50
N ASN A 221 90.98 -14.44 34.34
CA ASN A 221 91.75 -13.37 33.73
C ASN A 221 92.86 -12.84 34.64
N ASN A 222 94.02 -12.52 34.04
CA ASN A 222 95.12 -11.87 34.74
C ASN A 222 95.00 -10.35 34.58
N GLY A 223 94.25 -9.70 35.48
CA GLY A 223 94.07 -8.25 35.51
C GLY A 223 92.92 -7.75 34.62
N ALA A 224 92.97 -6.48 34.22
CA ALA A 224 91.91 -5.89 33.39
C ALA A 224 91.83 -6.58 32.02
N VAL A 225 90.61 -6.67 31.48
CA VAL A 225 90.35 -7.26 30.17
C VAL A 225 89.85 -6.20 29.20
N THR A 226 90.04 -6.49 27.91
CA THR A 226 89.45 -5.77 26.78
C THR A 226 88.50 -6.69 26.04
N TYR A 227 87.44 -6.12 25.46
CA TYR A 227 86.44 -6.85 24.67
C TYR A 227 86.51 -6.40 23.22
N LEU A 228 86.34 -7.32 22.29
CA LEU A 228 86.11 -7.03 20.89
C LEU A 228 85.03 -7.98 20.35
N TRP A 229 83.83 -7.45 20.17
CA TRP A 229 82.71 -8.16 19.56
C TRP A 229 82.84 -8.19 18.03
N SER A 230 82.22 -9.18 17.39
CA SER A 230 82.17 -9.33 15.93
C SER A 230 81.54 -8.15 15.18
N ASN A 231 80.74 -7.33 15.88
CA ASN A 231 80.18 -6.07 15.37
C ASN A 231 81.07 -4.84 15.62
N GLY A 232 82.27 -5.03 16.17
CA GLY A 232 83.24 -3.97 16.47
C GLY A 232 83.05 -3.27 17.82
N ALA A 233 82.05 -3.64 18.61
CA ALA A 233 81.85 -3.07 19.94
C ALA A 233 82.91 -3.56 20.95
N THR A 234 83.24 -2.72 21.93
CA THR A 234 84.34 -2.94 22.87
C THR A 234 83.93 -2.94 24.35
N THR A 235 82.62 -2.92 24.62
CA THR A 235 82.06 -2.97 25.97
C THR A 235 81.72 -4.41 26.38
N GLN A 236 81.64 -4.65 27.69
CA GLN A 236 81.26 -5.94 28.25
C GLN A 236 79.84 -6.37 27.81
N THR A 237 78.90 -5.42 27.84
CA THR A 237 77.53 -5.59 27.38
C THR A 237 77.31 -4.79 26.11
N ILE A 238 76.64 -5.40 25.14
CA ILE A 238 76.16 -4.79 23.91
C ILE A 238 74.64 -4.94 23.82
N SER A 239 73.98 -3.91 23.33
CA SER A 239 72.52 -3.82 23.19
C SER A 239 72.18 -3.26 21.82
N GLY A 240 70.90 -3.29 21.45
CA GLY A 240 70.50 -2.80 20.13
C GLY A 240 70.74 -3.85 19.02
N LEU A 241 70.74 -5.13 19.39
CA LEU A 241 71.13 -6.23 18.50
C LEU A 241 69.92 -6.81 17.78
N SER A 242 70.08 -7.08 16.49
CA SER A 242 69.17 -7.92 15.70
C SER A 242 69.48 -9.40 15.93
N ALA A 243 68.61 -10.29 15.44
CA ALA A 243 68.87 -11.72 15.48
C ALA A 243 70.19 -12.06 14.75
N GLY A 244 71.01 -12.90 15.39
CA GLY A 244 72.33 -13.24 14.88
C GLY A 244 73.28 -13.69 15.98
N THR A 245 74.40 -14.29 15.57
CA THR A 245 75.45 -14.74 16.48
C THR A 245 76.52 -13.66 16.64
N TYR A 246 76.71 -13.21 17.88
CA TYR A 246 77.72 -12.23 18.26
C TYR A 246 78.84 -12.94 19.01
N THR A 247 80.04 -12.92 18.44
CA THR A 247 81.24 -13.53 19.03
C THR A 247 82.09 -12.43 19.65
N VAL A 248 82.55 -12.63 20.88
CA VAL A 248 83.47 -11.73 21.59
C VAL A 248 84.83 -12.39 21.73
N THR A 249 85.88 -11.63 21.45
CA THR A 249 87.25 -11.94 21.88
C THR A 249 87.55 -11.11 23.12
N ILE A 250 87.92 -11.77 24.20
CA ILE A 250 88.37 -11.14 25.44
C ILE A 250 89.89 -11.31 25.52
N THR A 251 90.61 -10.22 25.75
CA THR A 251 92.08 -10.23 25.95
C THR A 251 92.40 -9.62 27.30
N ASP A 252 93.15 -10.33 28.15
CA ASP A 252 93.62 -9.81 29.44
C ASP A 252 94.95 -9.04 29.34
N ALA A 253 95.46 -8.57 30.48
CA ALA A 253 96.65 -7.71 30.53
C ALA A 253 97.97 -8.43 30.21
N VAL A 254 97.99 -9.78 30.15
CA VAL A 254 99.19 -10.56 29.81
C VAL A 254 99.10 -11.19 28.40
N ASN A 255 98.19 -10.70 27.57
CA ASN A 255 97.89 -11.17 26.20
C ASN A 255 97.30 -12.58 26.12
N CYS A 256 96.69 -13.08 27.20
CA CYS A 256 95.88 -14.30 27.13
C CYS A 256 94.51 -13.96 26.53
N THR A 257 94.04 -14.75 25.57
CA THR A 257 92.79 -14.51 24.84
C THR A 257 91.80 -15.65 25.00
N ALA A 258 90.51 -15.35 25.18
CA ALA A 258 89.43 -16.32 25.11
C ALA A 258 88.29 -15.80 24.24
N THR A 259 87.53 -16.71 23.64
CA THR A 259 86.35 -16.36 22.85
C THR A 259 85.08 -16.95 23.46
N ALA A 260 83.98 -16.22 23.31
CA ALA A 260 82.64 -16.71 23.60
C ALA A 260 81.68 -16.18 22.53
N SER A 261 80.51 -16.79 22.39
CA SER A 261 79.47 -16.28 21.51
C SER A 261 78.10 -16.42 22.14
N TYR A 262 77.21 -15.50 21.77
CA TYR A 262 75.79 -15.55 22.09
C TYR A 262 74.99 -15.38 20.80
N THR A 263 73.97 -16.22 20.61
CA THR A 263 73.03 -16.09 19.49
C THR A 263 71.78 -15.39 19.97
N VAL A 264 71.60 -14.14 19.56
CA VAL A 264 70.34 -13.41 19.74
C VAL A 264 69.31 -14.08 18.82
N THR A 265 68.24 -14.62 19.40
CA THR A 265 67.14 -15.23 18.65
C THR A 265 65.98 -14.24 18.46
N GLU A 266 65.10 -14.52 17.51
CA GLU A 266 63.86 -13.77 17.27
C GLU A 266 62.64 -14.71 17.23
N PRO A 267 61.43 -14.22 17.52
CA PRO A 267 60.22 -15.01 17.34
C PRO A 267 59.94 -15.28 15.84
N PRO A 268 59.12 -16.29 15.51
CA PRO A 268 58.62 -16.48 14.15
C PRO A 268 57.87 -15.24 13.64
N VAL A 269 57.87 -15.03 12.32
CA VAL A 269 57.07 -13.98 11.66
C VAL A 269 55.61 -14.12 12.09
N MET A 270 55.00 -13.01 12.53
CA MET A 270 53.57 -12.97 12.81
C MET A 270 52.81 -12.96 11.47
N ASP A 271 51.86 -13.86 11.32
CA ASP A 271 51.02 -14.01 10.12
C ASP A 271 49.56 -13.98 10.53
N VAL A 272 48.84 -12.97 10.05
CA VAL A 272 47.45 -12.71 10.36
C VAL A 272 46.61 -12.86 9.09
N THR A 273 45.68 -13.81 9.11
CA THR A 273 44.76 -14.06 7.99
C THR A 273 43.32 -13.80 8.40
N CYS A 274 42.60 -13.12 7.52
CA CYS A 274 41.18 -12.79 7.69
C CYS A 274 40.34 -13.67 6.76
N SER A 275 39.15 -14.05 7.22
CA SER A 275 38.10 -14.64 6.40
C SER A 275 36.77 -13.99 6.72
N SER A 276 35.83 -14.02 5.77
CA SER A 276 34.50 -13.46 5.92
C SER A 276 33.42 -14.42 5.43
N THR A 277 32.19 -14.11 5.81
CA THR A 277 30.97 -14.65 5.19
C THR A 277 30.12 -13.47 4.77
N ASP A 278 29.69 -13.45 3.52
CA ASP A 278 28.89 -12.38 2.91
C ASP A 278 27.48 -12.33 3.51
N VAL A 279 26.81 -11.18 3.36
CA VAL A 279 25.41 -11.06 3.77
C VAL A 279 24.50 -11.87 2.85
N THR A 280 23.41 -12.43 3.38
CA THR A 280 22.52 -13.30 2.59
C THR A 280 21.51 -12.53 1.74
N THR A 281 21.29 -11.26 2.05
CA THR A 281 20.32 -10.39 1.37
C THR A 281 20.93 -9.02 1.11
N ASN A 282 20.47 -8.34 0.06
CA ASN A 282 20.88 -6.98 -0.24
C ASN A 282 20.42 -6.03 0.87
N GLY A 283 21.34 -5.25 1.42
CA GLY A 283 21.12 -4.45 2.64
C GLY A 283 21.03 -5.27 3.93
N GLY A 284 21.38 -6.56 3.88
CA GLY A 284 21.43 -7.45 5.03
C GLY A 284 22.56 -7.10 6.02
N SER A 285 22.51 -7.70 7.20
CA SER A 285 23.49 -7.47 8.27
C SER A 285 23.90 -8.77 8.97
N ASP A 286 23.83 -9.90 8.28
CA ASP A 286 24.16 -11.23 8.83
C ASP A 286 25.56 -11.71 8.44
N GLY A 287 26.36 -10.84 7.80
CA GLY A 287 27.75 -11.12 7.46
C GLY A 287 28.62 -11.30 8.70
N THR A 288 29.74 -12.01 8.51
CA THR A 288 30.72 -12.26 9.58
C THR A 288 32.14 -12.04 9.09
N ALA A 289 33.05 -11.74 10.01
CA ALA A 289 34.48 -11.73 9.75
C ALA A 289 35.22 -12.39 10.92
N SER A 290 36.26 -13.16 10.61
CA SER A 290 37.10 -13.84 11.59
C SER A 290 38.57 -13.69 11.24
N VAL A 291 39.42 -13.74 12.25
CA VAL A 291 40.85 -13.64 12.12
C VAL A 291 41.55 -14.82 12.78
N THR A 292 42.53 -15.38 12.07
CA THR A 292 43.46 -16.38 12.59
C THR A 292 44.86 -15.79 12.61
N ALA A 293 45.51 -15.85 13.77
CA ALA A 293 46.87 -15.34 13.95
C ALA A 293 47.82 -16.49 14.33
N SER A 294 48.99 -16.51 13.72
CA SER A 294 50.07 -17.46 14.01
C SER A 294 51.44 -16.75 14.02
N GLY A 295 52.46 -17.39 14.60
CA GLY A 295 53.78 -16.78 14.79
C GLY A 295 53.82 -15.75 15.93
N GLY A 296 54.82 -14.85 15.95
CA GLY A 296 54.99 -13.89 17.05
C GLY A 296 55.09 -14.54 18.44
N THR A 297 54.68 -13.80 19.47
CA THR A 297 54.68 -14.25 20.88
C THR A 297 53.25 -14.22 21.47
N PRO A 298 52.55 -15.37 21.60
CA PRO A 298 51.23 -15.43 22.21
C PRO A 298 51.20 -15.00 23.70
N PRO A 299 50.04 -14.60 24.27
CA PRO A 299 48.71 -14.49 23.63
C PRO A 299 48.54 -13.29 22.71
N TYR A 300 47.51 -13.31 21.86
CA TYR A 300 47.16 -12.21 20.95
C TYR A 300 45.97 -11.38 21.47
N THR A 301 45.94 -10.12 21.07
CA THR A 301 44.83 -9.19 21.26
C THR A 301 44.38 -8.67 19.90
N TYR A 302 43.08 -8.38 19.76
CA TYR A 302 42.46 -7.97 18.50
C TYR A 302 41.86 -6.58 18.65
N LEU A 303 41.94 -5.76 17.60
CA LEU A 303 41.23 -4.49 17.50
C LEU A 303 40.72 -4.32 16.07
N TRP A 304 39.43 -4.53 15.88
CA TRP A 304 38.75 -4.27 14.62
C TRP A 304 38.52 -2.77 14.42
N ASN A 305 38.38 -2.30 13.18
CA ASN A 305 37.96 -0.93 12.87
C ASN A 305 36.56 -0.58 13.42
N THR A 306 35.77 -1.59 13.79
CA THR A 306 34.49 -1.45 14.50
C THR A 306 34.65 -1.19 16.00
N GLY A 307 35.87 -1.31 16.54
CA GLY A 307 36.17 -1.25 17.97
C GLY A 307 36.03 -2.58 18.72
N ALA A 308 35.60 -3.66 18.05
CA ALA A 308 35.52 -4.99 18.65
C ALA A 308 36.91 -5.58 18.94
N THR A 309 37.01 -6.41 19.98
CA THR A 309 38.29 -6.98 20.46
C THR A 309 38.35 -8.50 20.47
N THR A 310 37.44 -9.16 19.75
CA THR A 310 37.33 -10.61 19.64
C THR A 310 37.97 -11.11 18.34
N SER A 311 38.32 -12.40 18.28
CA SER A 311 38.86 -13.06 17.07
C SER A 311 37.83 -13.25 15.96
N SER A 312 36.54 -13.00 16.24
CA SER A 312 35.48 -12.95 15.25
C SER A 312 34.45 -11.89 15.59
N ILE A 313 33.82 -11.35 14.57
CA ILE A 313 32.73 -10.37 14.62
C ILE A 313 31.60 -10.83 13.69
N SER A 314 30.37 -10.49 14.06
CA SER A 314 29.15 -10.87 13.33
C SER A 314 28.16 -9.71 13.37
N GLY A 315 27.08 -9.81 12.59
CA GLY A 315 26.11 -8.71 12.49
C GLY A 315 26.57 -7.62 11.51
N LEU A 316 27.36 -8.00 10.51
CA LEU A 316 28.05 -7.08 9.60
C LEU A 316 27.22 -6.82 8.35
N VAL A 317 27.17 -5.56 7.94
CA VAL A 317 26.72 -5.15 6.60
C VAL A 317 27.85 -5.30 5.59
N ALA A 318 27.55 -5.21 4.29
CA ALA A 318 28.56 -5.19 3.26
C ALA A 318 29.60 -4.07 3.49
N GLY A 319 30.88 -4.40 3.32
CA GLY A 319 31.98 -3.49 3.57
C GLY A 319 33.28 -4.21 3.92
N THR A 320 34.35 -3.41 4.09
CA THR A 320 35.67 -3.92 4.45
C THR A 320 35.95 -3.71 5.94
N TYR A 321 36.31 -4.79 6.62
CA TYR A 321 36.62 -4.85 8.04
C TYR A 321 38.10 -5.16 8.21
N SER A 322 38.84 -4.21 8.80
CA SER A 322 40.25 -4.39 9.12
C SER A 322 40.43 -4.72 10.60
N VAL A 323 41.39 -5.59 10.90
CA VAL A 323 41.77 -5.93 12.27
C VAL A 323 43.26 -5.74 12.46
N THR A 324 43.63 -5.11 13.56
CA THR A 324 45.01 -5.09 14.06
C THR A 324 45.13 -6.16 15.13
N VAL A 325 46.06 -7.09 14.94
CA VAL A 325 46.38 -8.10 15.94
C VAL A 325 47.70 -7.74 16.58
N THR A 326 47.72 -7.70 17.91
CA THR A 326 48.92 -7.39 18.70
C THR A 326 49.27 -8.57 19.58
N ASP A 327 50.52 -9.04 19.52
CA ASP A 327 51.03 -10.12 20.36
C ASP A 327 51.43 -9.64 21.78
N ALA A 328 51.88 -10.55 22.65
CA ALA A 328 52.24 -10.25 24.03
C ALA A 328 53.51 -9.40 24.19
N LYS A 329 54.28 -9.20 23.11
CA LYS A 329 55.49 -8.37 23.06
C LYS A 329 55.26 -7.03 22.36
N GLY A 330 54.03 -6.76 21.94
CA GLY A 330 53.63 -5.51 21.29
C GLY A 330 53.90 -5.49 19.79
N CYS A 331 54.19 -6.65 19.18
CA CYS A 331 54.34 -6.77 17.73
C CYS A 331 52.95 -6.80 17.08
N THR A 332 52.79 -6.09 15.98
CA THR A 332 51.49 -5.94 15.33
C THR A 332 51.51 -6.40 13.87
N ASP A 333 50.43 -7.04 13.44
CA ASP A 333 50.16 -7.31 12.03
C ASP A 333 48.66 -7.09 11.74
N GLN A 334 48.31 -6.88 10.47
CA GLN A 334 46.96 -6.50 10.05
C GLN A 334 46.46 -7.35 8.89
N CYS A 335 45.17 -7.65 8.91
CA CYS A 335 44.46 -8.18 7.74
C CYS A 335 43.12 -7.48 7.55
N THR A 336 42.56 -7.65 6.36
CA THR A 336 41.23 -7.15 5.99
C THR A 336 40.37 -8.30 5.51
N ALA A 337 39.11 -8.32 5.93
CA ALA A 337 38.04 -9.14 5.39
C ALA A 337 37.02 -8.24 4.69
N THR A 338 36.62 -8.58 3.47
CA THR A 338 35.51 -7.92 2.77
C THR A 338 34.27 -8.78 2.92
N VAL A 339 33.19 -8.20 3.40
CA VAL A 339 31.85 -8.78 3.38
C VAL A 339 31.15 -8.17 2.17
N ASP A 340 30.81 -9.00 1.19
CA ASP A 340 30.04 -8.56 0.01
C ASP A 340 28.53 -8.75 0.25
N GLU A 341 27.71 -8.17 -0.62
CA GLU A 341 26.27 -8.41 -0.69
C GLU A 341 25.85 -8.86 -2.09
N PRO A 342 24.69 -9.55 -2.23
CA PRO A 342 24.18 -9.93 -3.55
C PRO A 342 23.89 -8.72 -4.44
N ASP A 343 24.37 -8.74 -5.68
CA ASP A 343 24.08 -7.71 -6.68
C ASP A 343 22.57 -7.60 -6.97
N CYS A 344 22.04 -6.37 -7.04
CA CYS A 344 20.68 -6.09 -7.51
C CYS A 344 20.65 -5.66 -8.99
N ASN A 345 20.50 -6.62 -9.89
CA ASN A 345 20.24 -6.38 -11.32
C ASN A 345 18.77 -6.64 -11.72
N LEU A 346 17.87 -6.74 -10.75
CA LEU A 346 16.44 -6.92 -10.98
C LEU A 346 15.86 -5.75 -11.77
N SER A 347 15.23 -6.06 -12.89
CA SER A 347 14.43 -5.12 -13.68
C SER A 347 13.07 -5.74 -14.02
N ALA A 348 12.09 -4.89 -14.31
CA ALA A 348 10.72 -5.32 -14.57
C ALA A 348 10.14 -4.57 -15.76
N SER A 349 9.36 -5.27 -16.58
CA SER A 349 8.43 -4.69 -17.53
C SER A 349 7.02 -5.17 -17.24
N ALA A 350 6.02 -4.41 -17.68
CA ALA A 350 4.62 -4.81 -17.60
C ALA A 350 3.96 -4.57 -18.95
N ASP A 351 3.21 -5.56 -19.41
CA ASP A 351 2.41 -5.51 -20.64
C ASP A 351 1.03 -6.12 -20.37
N GLY A 352 0.06 -5.93 -21.25
CA GLY A 352 -1.30 -6.34 -20.99
C GLY A 352 -2.25 -6.12 -22.16
N THR A 353 -3.54 -6.19 -21.86
CA THR A 353 -4.60 -5.95 -22.84
C THR A 353 -5.54 -4.85 -22.36
N PRO A 354 -6.00 -3.96 -23.27
CA PRO A 354 -7.00 -2.95 -22.96
C PRO A 354 -8.37 -3.59 -22.64
N VAL A 355 -9.28 -2.81 -22.07
CA VAL A 355 -10.68 -3.23 -21.94
C VAL A 355 -11.38 -3.21 -23.31
N SER A 356 -12.33 -4.11 -23.51
CA SER A 356 -13.07 -4.24 -24.78
C SER A 356 -14.09 -3.12 -25.01
N CYS A 357 -14.73 -2.64 -23.95
CA CYS A 357 -15.78 -1.62 -23.98
C CYS A 357 -15.43 -0.47 -23.05
N HIS A 358 -15.92 0.73 -23.37
CA HIS A 358 -15.85 1.86 -22.45
C HIS A 358 -16.57 1.50 -21.14
N GLY A 359 -15.93 1.77 -20.00
CA GLY A 359 -16.42 1.36 -18.68
C GLY A 359 -16.31 -0.14 -18.38
N GLY A 360 -15.66 -0.91 -19.27
CA GLY A 360 -15.41 -2.34 -19.08
C GLY A 360 -14.39 -2.65 -17.98
N ASN A 361 -14.26 -3.94 -17.67
CA ASN A 361 -13.35 -4.44 -16.65
C ASN A 361 -12.65 -5.74 -17.07
N ASN A 362 -12.45 -5.97 -18.36
CA ASN A 362 -11.82 -7.20 -18.88
C ASN A 362 -10.36 -6.98 -19.33
N GLY A 363 -9.75 -5.87 -18.92
CA GLY A 363 -8.34 -5.60 -19.16
C GLY A 363 -7.44 -6.55 -18.36
N THR A 364 -6.19 -6.68 -18.79
CA THR A 364 -5.18 -7.51 -18.12
C THR A 364 -3.85 -6.76 -18.02
N ALA A 365 -3.03 -7.13 -17.05
CA ALA A 365 -1.64 -6.72 -16.95
C ALA A 365 -0.79 -7.89 -16.45
N THR A 366 0.37 -8.10 -17.03
CA THR A 366 1.33 -9.17 -16.72
C THR A 366 2.70 -8.55 -16.53
N ALA A 367 3.31 -8.82 -15.37
CA ALA A 367 4.65 -8.39 -15.04
C ALA A 367 5.69 -9.42 -15.51
N THR A 368 6.77 -8.96 -16.13
CA THR A 368 7.90 -9.80 -16.55
C THR A 368 9.17 -9.31 -15.87
N PRO A 369 9.63 -9.97 -14.79
CA PRO A 369 10.93 -9.68 -14.19
C PRO A 369 12.06 -10.27 -15.02
N THR A 370 13.21 -9.62 -15.00
CA THR A 370 14.48 -10.16 -15.52
C THR A 370 15.63 -9.77 -14.59
N GLY A 371 16.67 -10.60 -14.52
CA GLY A 371 17.78 -10.37 -13.58
C GLY A 371 17.39 -10.58 -12.11
N ASN A 372 16.42 -11.45 -11.82
CA ASN A 372 16.03 -11.77 -10.45
C ASN A 372 16.92 -12.86 -9.83
N ASN A 373 17.24 -12.70 -8.55
CA ASN A 373 17.94 -13.72 -7.76
C ASN A 373 16.90 -14.67 -7.14
N GLY A 374 16.56 -15.74 -7.86
CA GLY A 374 15.64 -16.77 -7.37
C GLY A 374 14.15 -16.42 -7.54
N ALA A 375 13.30 -16.95 -6.66
CA ALA A 375 11.86 -16.72 -6.74
C ALA A 375 11.51 -15.25 -6.47
N VAL A 376 10.45 -14.76 -7.11
CA VAL A 376 9.96 -13.38 -6.94
C VAL A 376 8.57 -13.36 -6.34
N THR A 377 8.25 -12.25 -5.69
CA THR A 377 6.92 -11.87 -5.23
C THR A 377 6.45 -10.63 -5.98
N TYR A 378 5.14 -10.51 -6.17
CA TYR A 378 4.52 -9.38 -6.86
C TYR A 378 3.62 -8.65 -5.87
N LEU A 379 3.57 -7.32 -5.96
CA LEU A 379 2.59 -6.49 -5.27
C LEU A 379 2.12 -5.38 -6.21
N TRP A 380 0.92 -5.56 -6.76
CA TRP A 380 0.26 -4.57 -7.61
C TRP A 380 -0.38 -3.46 -6.77
N SER A 381 -0.61 -2.28 -7.36
CA SER A 381 -1.27 -1.13 -6.72
C SER A 381 -2.70 -1.41 -6.27
N ASN A 382 -3.35 -2.44 -6.82
CA ASN A 382 -4.66 -2.93 -6.40
C ASN A 382 -4.58 -4.03 -5.32
N GLY A 383 -3.39 -4.34 -4.81
CA GLY A 383 -3.16 -5.35 -3.77
C GLY A 383 -2.99 -6.79 -4.26
N ALA A 384 -3.09 -7.05 -5.56
CA ALA A 384 -2.90 -8.40 -6.10
C ALA A 384 -1.43 -8.83 -6.06
N THR A 385 -1.19 -10.14 -5.92
CA THR A 385 0.16 -10.71 -5.70
C THR A 385 0.59 -11.75 -6.73
N THR A 386 -0.14 -11.87 -7.84
CA THR A 386 0.17 -12.77 -8.95
C THR A 386 0.92 -12.04 -10.06
N GLN A 387 1.67 -12.80 -10.87
CA GLN A 387 2.39 -12.26 -12.03
C GLN A 387 1.45 -11.58 -13.04
N THR A 388 0.32 -12.23 -13.32
CA THR A 388 -0.74 -11.71 -14.17
C THR A 388 -1.95 -11.36 -13.32
N ILE A 389 -2.52 -10.20 -13.60
CA ILE A 389 -3.79 -9.72 -13.05
C ILE A 389 -4.77 -9.48 -14.21
N SER A 390 -6.03 -9.78 -13.97
CA SER A 390 -7.14 -9.64 -14.91
C SER A 390 -8.33 -9.02 -14.21
N GLY A 391 -9.41 -8.72 -14.96
CA GLY A 391 -10.57 -8.06 -14.37
C GLY A 391 -10.37 -6.56 -14.17
N LEU A 392 -9.49 -5.93 -14.96
CA LEU A 392 -9.05 -4.55 -14.77
C LEU A 392 -9.91 -3.59 -15.57
N SER A 393 -10.28 -2.47 -14.95
CA SER A 393 -10.84 -1.29 -15.63
C SER A 393 -9.71 -0.42 -16.20
N ALA A 394 -10.06 0.59 -17.01
CA ALA A 394 -9.08 1.55 -17.50
C ALA A 394 -8.35 2.25 -16.34
N GLY A 395 -7.03 2.34 -16.42
CA GLY A 395 -6.19 2.89 -15.36
C GLY A 395 -4.75 2.38 -15.41
N THR A 396 -3.88 3.01 -14.62
CA THR A 396 -2.48 2.60 -14.49
C THR A 396 -2.30 1.68 -13.29
N TYR A 397 -1.77 0.49 -13.55
CA TYR A 397 -1.46 -0.52 -12.54
C TYR A 397 0.05 -0.62 -12.41
N THR A 398 0.56 -0.28 -11.23
CA THR A 398 1.99 -0.37 -10.90
C THR A 398 2.25 -1.64 -10.11
N VAL A 399 3.30 -2.38 -10.42
CA VAL A 399 3.73 -3.56 -9.69
C VAL A 399 5.10 -3.32 -9.07
N THR A 400 5.24 -3.65 -7.79
CA THR A 400 6.53 -3.83 -7.14
C THR A 400 6.86 -5.32 -7.17
N ILE A 401 7.99 -5.68 -7.75
CA ILE A 401 8.51 -7.04 -7.76
C ILE A 401 9.67 -7.11 -6.77
N THR A 402 9.65 -8.07 -5.88
CA THR A 402 10.74 -8.32 -4.92
C THR A 402 11.25 -9.75 -5.08
N ASP A 403 12.55 -9.93 -5.28
CA ASP A 403 13.15 -11.26 -5.38
C ASP A 403 13.57 -11.85 -4.01
N ALA A 404 14.22 -13.01 -4.01
CA ALA A 404 14.55 -13.74 -2.79
C ALA A 404 15.70 -13.11 -1.97
N VAL A 405 16.44 -12.16 -2.54
CA VAL A 405 17.53 -11.43 -1.85
C VAL A 405 17.14 -9.98 -1.52
N ASN A 406 15.85 -9.65 -1.59
CA ASN A 406 15.25 -8.33 -1.33
C ASN A 406 15.58 -7.23 -2.35
N CYS A 407 16.01 -7.58 -3.57
CA CYS A 407 16.06 -6.61 -4.65
C CYS A 407 14.65 -6.26 -5.11
N THR A 408 14.41 -4.98 -5.39
CA THR A 408 13.09 -4.49 -5.82
C THR A 408 13.15 -3.79 -7.18
N ALA A 409 12.20 -4.10 -8.07
CA ALA A 409 11.95 -3.35 -9.29
C ALA A 409 10.48 -2.95 -9.41
N ILE A 410 10.23 -1.81 -10.05
CA ILE A 410 8.89 -1.29 -10.29
C ILE A 410 8.63 -1.27 -11.79
N ALA A 411 7.48 -1.77 -12.20
CA ALA A 411 6.95 -1.60 -13.54
C ALA A 411 5.51 -1.10 -13.49
N SER A 412 5.00 -0.60 -14.61
CA SER A 412 3.61 -0.16 -14.70
C SER A 412 3.05 -0.45 -16.07
N TYR A 413 1.77 -0.82 -16.12
CA TYR A 413 1.00 -0.91 -17.36
C TYR A 413 -0.26 -0.05 -17.25
N THR A 414 -0.57 0.69 -18.30
CA THR A 414 -1.81 1.46 -18.39
C THR A 414 -2.81 0.70 -19.23
N VAL A 415 -3.84 0.15 -18.58
CA VAL A 415 -5.00 -0.42 -19.26
C VAL A 415 -5.79 0.73 -19.88
N THR A 416 -5.94 0.72 -21.20
CA THR A 416 -6.72 1.73 -21.93
C THR A 416 -8.13 1.21 -22.25
N GLU A 417 -9.05 2.12 -22.56
CA GLU A 417 -10.40 1.81 -23.03
C GLU A 417 -10.73 2.55 -24.33
N PRO A 418 -11.65 2.04 -25.16
CA PRO A 418 -12.13 2.77 -26.33
C PRO A 418 -12.96 4.00 -25.92
N PRO A 419 -13.11 4.99 -26.82
CA PRO A 419 -14.02 6.12 -26.61
C PRO A 419 -15.47 5.66 -26.38
N VAL A 420 -16.25 6.43 -25.64
CA VAL A 420 -17.71 6.22 -25.48
C VAL A 420 -18.37 6.10 -26.85
N MET A 421 -19.21 5.08 -27.05
CA MET A 421 -20.01 4.97 -28.26
C MET A 421 -21.18 5.95 -28.20
N ASP A 422 -21.21 6.89 -29.14
CA ASP A 422 -22.25 7.89 -29.30
C ASP A 422 -23.07 7.58 -30.55
N VAL A 423 -24.39 7.46 -30.37
CA VAL A 423 -25.33 7.03 -31.41
C VAL A 423 -26.46 8.03 -31.50
N THR A 424 -26.62 8.61 -32.69
CA THR A 424 -27.63 9.63 -32.97
C THR A 424 -28.59 9.15 -34.04
N CYS A 425 -29.89 9.20 -33.73
CA CYS A 425 -30.95 8.85 -34.66
C CYS A 425 -31.57 10.12 -35.25
N THR A 426 -31.92 10.09 -36.53
CA THR A 426 -32.71 11.13 -37.21
C THR A 426 -33.82 10.49 -38.03
N SER A 427 -34.91 11.21 -38.27
CA SER A 427 -36.03 10.76 -39.10
C SER A 427 -36.52 11.84 -40.07
N THR A 428 -37.24 11.38 -41.09
CA THR A 428 -38.14 12.21 -41.90
C THR A 428 -39.56 11.73 -41.71
N ASP A 429 -40.47 12.66 -41.40
CA ASP A 429 -41.90 12.41 -41.22
C ASP A 429 -42.58 11.97 -42.52
N VAL A 430 -43.74 11.31 -42.41
CA VAL A 430 -44.54 10.94 -43.59
C VAL A 430 -45.20 12.17 -44.20
N THR A 431 -45.36 12.19 -45.52
CA THR A 431 -45.88 13.39 -46.23
C THR A 431 -47.39 13.55 -46.14
N THR A 432 -48.12 12.47 -45.85
CA THR A 432 -49.59 12.45 -45.76
C THR A 432 -50.05 11.71 -44.51
N ASN A 433 -51.22 12.07 -44.00
CA ASN A 433 -51.87 11.35 -42.91
C ASN A 433 -52.18 9.90 -43.34
N GLY A 434 -51.67 8.91 -42.62
CA GLY A 434 -51.70 7.50 -43.00
C GLY A 434 -50.65 7.09 -44.06
N GLY A 435 -49.69 7.96 -44.37
CA GLY A 435 -48.60 7.69 -45.31
C GLY A 435 -47.57 6.67 -44.78
N SER A 436 -46.72 6.17 -45.67
CA SER A 436 -45.66 5.21 -45.35
C SER A 436 -44.32 5.55 -46.01
N ASP A 437 -44.06 6.83 -46.26
CA ASP A 437 -42.86 7.34 -46.93
C ASP A 437 -41.83 7.93 -45.94
N GLY A 438 -42.03 7.73 -44.64
CA GLY A 438 -41.09 8.16 -43.61
C GLY A 438 -39.78 7.38 -43.67
N THR A 439 -38.73 7.96 -43.10
CA THR A 439 -37.40 7.33 -42.99
C THR A 439 -36.81 7.53 -41.60
N ALA A 440 -35.92 6.62 -41.21
CA ALA A 440 -35.08 6.78 -40.03
C ALA A 440 -33.64 6.39 -40.37
N SER A 441 -32.67 7.13 -39.84
CA SER A 441 -31.25 6.86 -40.03
C SER A 441 -30.49 7.01 -38.72
N VAL A 442 -29.36 6.33 -38.62
CA VAL A 442 -28.49 6.33 -37.44
C VAL A 442 -27.05 6.62 -37.84
N THR A 443 -26.41 7.50 -37.08
CA THR A 443 -24.97 7.78 -37.15
C THR A 443 -24.31 7.37 -35.83
N ALA A 444 -23.28 6.53 -35.90
CA ALA A 444 -22.53 6.04 -34.75
C ALA A 444 -21.06 6.49 -34.82
N SER A 445 -20.52 6.92 -33.67
CA SER A 445 -19.11 7.28 -33.48
C SER A 445 -18.58 6.79 -32.14
N GLY A 446 -17.27 6.71 -31.97
CA GLY A 446 -16.66 6.10 -30.76
C GLY A 446 -16.71 4.56 -30.78
N GLY A 447 -16.54 3.91 -29.63
CA GLY A 447 -16.44 2.44 -29.56
C GLY A 447 -15.31 1.86 -30.44
N THR A 448 -15.46 0.60 -30.86
CA THR A 448 -14.50 -0.11 -31.73
C THR A 448 -15.13 -0.49 -33.08
N PRO A 449 -14.93 0.28 -34.17
CA PRO A 449 -15.46 -0.05 -35.50
C PRO A 449 -14.99 -1.43 -36.03
N PRO A 450 -15.73 -2.08 -36.96
CA PRO A 450 -17.00 -1.66 -37.58
C PRO A 450 -18.24 -1.82 -36.68
N TYR A 451 -19.35 -1.18 -37.07
CA TYR A 451 -20.64 -1.27 -36.36
C TYR A 451 -21.66 -2.15 -37.10
N THR A 452 -22.55 -2.76 -36.33
CA THR A 452 -23.74 -3.48 -36.80
C THR A 452 -24.99 -2.84 -36.19
N TYR A 453 -26.12 -2.91 -36.90
CA TYR A 453 -27.37 -2.26 -36.53
C TYR A 453 -28.46 -3.31 -36.39
N LEU A 454 -29.37 -3.12 -35.44
CA LEU A 454 -30.60 -3.90 -35.31
C LEU A 454 -31.75 -2.97 -34.92
N TRP A 455 -32.61 -2.66 -35.89
CA TRP A 455 -33.82 -1.88 -35.64
C TRP A 455 -34.91 -2.74 -34.99
N ASN A 456 -35.85 -2.12 -34.28
CA ASN A 456 -37.06 -2.79 -33.77
C ASN A 456 -37.94 -3.40 -34.88
N THR A 457 -37.70 -3.01 -36.14
CA THR A 457 -38.30 -3.60 -37.35
C THR A 457 -37.59 -4.89 -37.83
N GLY A 458 -36.44 -5.23 -37.25
CA GLY A 458 -35.56 -6.33 -37.67
C GLY A 458 -34.56 -5.97 -38.76
N ALA A 459 -34.56 -4.73 -39.27
CA ALA A 459 -33.59 -4.28 -40.27
C ALA A 459 -32.19 -4.10 -39.68
N THR A 460 -31.15 -4.25 -40.51
CA THR A 460 -29.73 -4.25 -40.08
C THR A 460 -28.84 -3.21 -40.76
N THR A 461 -29.44 -2.28 -41.49
CA THR A 461 -28.76 -1.16 -42.18
C THR A 461 -28.73 0.10 -41.31
N SER A 462 -27.81 1.02 -41.59
CA SER A 462 -27.72 2.33 -40.90
C SER A 462 -28.88 3.29 -41.25
N SER A 463 -29.73 2.92 -42.20
CA SER A 463 -30.95 3.65 -42.55
C SER A 463 -32.06 2.69 -42.95
N ILE A 464 -33.29 3.04 -42.61
CA ILE A 464 -34.52 2.35 -42.97
C ILE A 464 -35.52 3.35 -43.57
N SER A 465 -36.35 2.89 -44.50
CA SER A 465 -37.32 3.71 -45.24
C SER A 465 -38.64 2.95 -45.41
N GLY A 466 -39.69 3.64 -45.84
CA GLY A 466 -40.99 3.01 -46.01
C GLY A 466 -41.78 2.94 -44.70
N LEU A 467 -41.55 3.91 -43.81
CA LEU A 467 -42.04 3.91 -42.43
C LEU A 467 -43.36 4.65 -42.33
N VAL A 468 -44.28 4.11 -41.52
CA VAL A 468 -45.50 4.80 -41.08
C VAL A 468 -45.20 5.66 -39.85
N ALA A 469 -46.14 6.50 -39.42
CA ALA A 469 -46.00 7.21 -38.15
C ALA A 469 -45.79 6.23 -36.99
N GLY A 470 -44.75 6.46 -36.18
CA GLY A 470 -44.33 5.53 -35.14
C GLY A 470 -42.95 5.83 -34.58
N THR A 471 -42.57 5.11 -33.52
CA THR A 471 -41.24 5.21 -32.93
C THR A 471 -40.37 4.05 -33.39
N TYR A 472 -39.17 4.39 -33.87
CA TYR A 472 -38.18 3.45 -34.40
C TYR A 472 -36.93 3.53 -33.54
N SER A 473 -36.58 2.41 -32.92
CA SER A 473 -35.37 2.27 -32.11
C SER A 473 -34.37 1.35 -32.79
N VAL A 474 -33.08 1.62 -32.59
CA VAL A 474 -31.97 0.82 -33.10
C VAL A 474 -30.98 0.54 -32.00
N THR A 475 -30.58 -0.71 -31.89
CA THR A 475 -29.42 -1.12 -31.11
C THR A 475 -28.22 -1.19 -32.06
N VAL A 476 -27.18 -0.40 -31.78
CA VAL A 476 -25.92 -0.41 -32.51
C VAL A 476 -24.91 -1.21 -31.70
N THR A 477 -24.25 -2.18 -32.33
CA THR A 477 -23.23 -3.03 -31.70
C THR A 477 -21.90 -2.88 -32.45
N ASP A 478 -20.82 -2.60 -31.73
CA ASP A 478 -19.48 -2.50 -32.33
C ASP A 478 -18.78 -3.87 -32.47
N ALA A 479 -17.54 -3.86 -32.99
CA ALA A 479 -16.76 -5.07 -33.25
C ALA A 479 -16.30 -5.80 -31.99
N LYS A 480 -16.43 -5.20 -30.81
CA LYS A 480 -16.11 -5.80 -29.51
C LYS A 480 -17.36 -6.21 -28.73
N GLY A 481 -18.54 -6.05 -29.31
CA GLY A 481 -19.83 -6.45 -28.73
C GLY A 481 -20.43 -5.42 -27.78
N CYS A 482 -19.92 -4.19 -27.77
CA CYS A 482 -20.46 -3.11 -26.95
C CYS A 482 -21.70 -2.53 -27.65
N THR A 483 -22.77 -2.26 -26.90
CA THR A 483 -24.04 -1.79 -27.47
C THR A 483 -24.40 -0.38 -27.01
N ALA A 484 -25.03 0.38 -27.90
CA ALA A 484 -25.69 1.65 -27.59
C ALA A 484 -27.00 1.74 -28.37
N GLU A 485 -27.98 2.47 -27.83
CA GLU A 485 -29.32 2.56 -28.40
C GLU A 485 -29.70 4.01 -28.67
N CYS A 486 -30.40 4.25 -29.77
CA CYS A 486 -31.13 5.49 -29.99
C CYS A 486 -32.51 5.19 -30.56
N SER A 487 -33.42 6.15 -30.39
CA SER A 487 -34.74 6.11 -30.99
C SER A 487 -35.08 7.44 -31.63
N THR A 488 -35.86 7.39 -32.69
CA THR A 488 -36.49 8.57 -33.30
C THR A 488 -37.95 8.29 -33.60
N THR A 489 -38.74 9.34 -33.75
CA THR A 489 -40.16 9.23 -34.09
C THR A 489 -40.37 9.77 -35.50
N VAL A 490 -41.08 9.00 -36.32
CA VAL A 490 -41.68 9.46 -37.57
C VAL A 490 -43.08 9.93 -37.22
N ASN A 491 -43.38 11.20 -37.45
CA ASN A 491 -44.70 11.79 -37.25
C ASN A 491 -45.48 11.80 -38.56
N GLU A 492 -46.79 12.00 -38.46
CA GLU A 492 -47.67 12.31 -39.59
C GLU A 492 -48.37 13.67 -39.37
N PRO A 493 -48.80 14.36 -40.44
CA PRO A 493 -49.57 15.59 -40.32
C PRO A 493 -50.88 15.37 -39.54
N GLY A 494 -51.12 16.15 -38.48
CA GLY A 494 -52.35 16.09 -37.69
C GLY A 494 -53.57 16.61 -38.45
N CYS A 495 -54.76 16.08 -38.14
CA CYS A 495 -56.00 16.57 -38.76
C CYS A 495 -56.48 17.90 -38.15
N ASN A 496 -56.78 18.89 -39.01
CA ASN A 496 -57.33 20.19 -38.63
C ASN A 496 -58.81 20.34 -39.05
N LEU A 497 -59.66 19.34 -38.79
CA LEU A 497 -61.10 19.42 -39.05
C LEU A 497 -61.86 19.73 -37.76
N SER A 498 -62.64 20.80 -37.76
CA SER A 498 -63.56 21.17 -36.67
C SER A 498 -64.95 21.44 -37.22
N ALA A 499 -65.98 21.30 -36.38
CA ALA A 499 -67.38 21.45 -36.78
C ALA A 499 -68.17 22.26 -35.74
N SER A 500 -69.04 23.16 -36.21
CA SER A 500 -70.09 23.80 -35.41
C SER A 500 -71.47 23.58 -36.02
N ALA A 501 -72.54 23.68 -35.22
CA ALA A 501 -73.91 23.61 -35.72
C ALA A 501 -74.79 24.69 -35.07
N ASP A 502 -75.63 25.35 -35.87
CA ASP A 502 -76.58 26.40 -35.44
C ASP A 502 -77.92 26.26 -36.19
N GLY A 503 -78.98 26.91 -35.73
CA GLY A 503 -80.32 26.72 -36.30
C GLY A 503 -81.42 27.61 -35.72
N THR A 504 -82.67 27.18 -35.89
CA THR A 504 -83.85 27.94 -35.41
C THR A 504 -84.81 27.05 -34.61
N PRO A 505 -85.45 27.56 -33.54
CA PRO A 505 -86.46 26.83 -32.76
C PRO A 505 -87.78 26.67 -33.52
N VAL A 506 -88.67 25.79 -33.03
CA VAL A 506 -90.05 25.66 -33.55
C VAL A 506 -90.96 26.78 -33.02
N SER A 507 -91.96 27.17 -33.80
CA SER A 507 -92.78 28.37 -33.51
C SER A 507 -93.95 28.15 -32.54
N CYS A 508 -94.53 26.96 -32.49
CA CYS A 508 -95.58 26.57 -31.55
C CYS A 508 -95.16 25.28 -30.82
N HIS A 509 -95.72 25.06 -29.64
CA HIS A 509 -95.57 23.78 -28.93
C HIS A 509 -96.07 22.63 -29.82
N GLY A 510 -95.28 21.59 -29.99
CA GLY A 510 -95.56 20.48 -30.92
C GLY A 510 -95.35 20.81 -32.41
N GLY A 511 -94.75 21.96 -32.73
CA GLY A 511 -94.42 22.35 -34.10
C GLY A 511 -93.23 21.59 -34.70
N ASN A 512 -93.05 21.69 -36.01
CA ASN A 512 -91.99 21.00 -36.76
C ASN A 512 -91.26 21.91 -37.77
N ASN A 513 -91.17 23.21 -37.51
CA ASN A 513 -90.55 24.17 -38.42
C ASN A 513 -89.14 24.64 -37.99
N GLY A 514 -88.47 23.88 -37.12
CA GLY A 514 -87.09 24.14 -36.71
C GLY A 514 -86.08 23.81 -37.82
N THR A 515 -84.86 24.35 -37.69
CA THR A 515 -83.74 24.11 -38.63
C THR A 515 -82.43 23.85 -37.88
N ALA A 516 -81.46 23.21 -38.53
CA ALA A 516 -80.07 23.09 -38.08
C ALA A 516 -79.12 23.07 -39.30
N THR A 517 -77.97 23.75 -39.20
CA THR A 517 -76.94 23.89 -40.25
C THR A 517 -75.57 23.62 -39.66
N ALA A 518 -74.79 22.77 -40.30
CA ALA A 518 -73.41 22.46 -39.93
C ALA A 518 -72.41 23.36 -40.66
N THR A 519 -71.35 23.79 -39.98
CA THR A 519 -70.25 24.56 -40.56
C THR A 519 -68.92 23.88 -40.24
N PRO A 520 -68.24 23.28 -41.23
CA PRO A 520 -66.88 22.78 -41.06
C PRO A 520 -65.87 23.94 -41.14
N THR A 521 -64.81 23.88 -40.34
CA THR A 521 -63.68 24.82 -40.36
C THR A 521 -62.34 24.09 -40.31
N GLY A 522 -61.37 24.59 -41.07
CA GLY A 522 -59.98 24.08 -41.09
C GLY A 522 -59.66 23.08 -42.21
N ASN A 523 -60.62 22.77 -43.09
CA ASN A 523 -60.45 21.85 -44.23
C ASN A 523 -60.05 22.56 -45.53
N SER A 524 -59.28 21.87 -46.37
CA SER A 524 -58.99 22.27 -47.76
C SER A 524 -59.73 21.40 -48.79
N ASP A 525 -60.21 20.23 -48.39
CA ASP A 525 -60.84 19.25 -49.28
C ASP A 525 -62.36 19.09 -49.02
N PRO A 526 -63.09 18.46 -49.98
CA PRO A 526 -64.52 18.20 -49.83
C PRO A 526 -64.84 17.28 -48.64
N VAL A 527 -65.86 17.65 -47.86
CA VAL A 527 -66.34 16.87 -46.72
C VAL A 527 -67.72 16.25 -46.98
N SER A 528 -68.06 15.21 -46.22
CA SER A 528 -69.39 14.58 -46.20
C SER A 528 -70.08 14.80 -44.84
N TYR A 529 -71.41 14.86 -44.83
CA TYR A 529 -72.22 15.08 -43.61
C TYR A 529 -73.10 13.85 -43.33
N LEU A 530 -73.29 13.52 -42.06
CA LEU A 530 -74.26 12.54 -41.59
C LEU A 530 -74.90 13.01 -40.27
N TRP A 531 -76.16 13.42 -40.32
CA TRP A 531 -76.95 13.84 -39.16
C TRP A 531 -77.57 12.63 -38.45
N SER A 532 -77.91 12.80 -37.16
CA SER A 532 -78.55 11.78 -36.32
C SER A 532 -79.94 11.33 -36.81
N ASN A 533 -80.60 12.14 -37.64
CA ASN A 533 -81.84 11.80 -38.34
C ASN A 533 -81.61 11.12 -39.72
N GLY A 534 -80.36 10.82 -40.07
CA GLY A 534 -79.97 10.17 -41.33
C GLY A 534 -79.77 11.12 -42.52
N ALA A 535 -79.98 12.43 -42.36
CA ALA A 535 -79.77 13.39 -43.44
C ALA A 535 -78.27 13.59 -43.74
N THR A 536 -77.94 13.89 -45.00
CA THR A 536 -76.54 14.00 -45.48
C THR A 536 -76.20 15.37 -46.08
N THR A 537 -77.08 16.35 -45.91
CA THR A 537 -76.88 17.74 -46.37
C THR A 537 -76.32 18.61 -45.25
N GLN A 538 -75.68 19.71 -45.62
CA GLN A 538 -75.13 20.68 -44.67
C GLN A 538 -76.22 21.31 -43.77
N THR A 539 -77.39 21.63 -44.35
CA THR A 539 -78.56 22.16 -43.65
C THR A 539 -79.70 21.16 -43.67
N ILE A 540 -80.39 21.04 -42.53
CA ILE A 540 -81.61 20.26 -42.33
C ILE A 540 -82.73 21.16 -41.79
N SER A 541 -83.97 20.92 -42.22
CA SER A 541 -85.15 21.72 -41.88
C SER A 541 -86.36 20.81 -41.63
N GLY A 542 -87.47 21.36 -41.15
CA GLY A 542 -88.65 20.57 -40.82
C GLY A 542 -88.52 19.81 -39.49
N LEU A 543 -87.72 20.36 -38.57
CA LEU A 543 -87.34 19.69 -37.34
C LEU A 543 -88.34 19.96 -36.22
N SER A 544 -88.69 18.90 -35.47
CA SER A 544 -89.39 19.03 -34.19
C SER A 544 -88.38 19.41 -33.10
N ALA A 545 -88.85 19.77 -31.90
CA ALA A 545 -87.95 19.98 -30.77
C ALA A 545 -87.11 18.71 -30.48
N GLY A 546 -85.81 18.88 -30.29
CA GLY A 546 -84.86 17.78 -30.12
C GLY A 546 -83.43 18.17 -30.50
N THR A 547 -82.47 17.32 -30.12
CA THR A 547 -81.05 17.51 -30.44
C THR A 547 -80.66 16.73 -31.69
N TYR A 548 -80.05 17.43 -32.64
CA TYR A 548 -79.57 16.87 -33.90
C TYR A 548 -78.05 16.94 -33.93
N THR A 549 -77.38 15.80 -34.08
CA THR A 549 -75.91 15.69 -34.09
C THR A 549 -75.44 15.37 -35.50
N VAL A 550 -74.42 16.06 -36.00
CA VAL A 550 -73.80 15.81 -37.31
C VAL A 550 -72.40 15.24 -37.13
N THR A 551 -72.06 14.23 -37.93
CA THR A 551 -70.68 13.80 -38.16
C THR A 551 -70.24 14.31 -39.53
N ILE A 552 -69.16 15.08 -39.56
CA ILE A 552 -68.50 15.58 -40.76
C ILE A 552 -67.26 14.73 -41.00
N THR A 553 -67.10 14.15 -42.18
CA THR A 553 -65.95 13.30 -42.53
C THR A 553 -65.20 13.85 -43.74
N GLU A 554 -63.89 14.07 -43.56
CA GLU A 554 -62.91 14.30 -44.62
C GLU A 554 -62.12 12.99 -44.83
N THR A 555 -62.20 12.41 -46.03
CA THR A 555 -61.51 11.15 -46.34
C THR A 555 -59.99 11.30 -46.24
N PRO A 556 -59.25 10.26 -45.78
CA PRO A 556 -59.71 8.90 -45.48
C PRO A 556 -60.13 8.64 -44.03
N THR A 557 -59.80 9.51 -43.06
CA THR A 557 -59.97 9.16 -41.63
C THR A 557 -60.34 10.30 -40.71
N CYS A 558 -60.40 11.56 -41.19
CA CYS A 558 -60.67 12.66 -40.28
C CYS A 558 -62.15 12.94 -40.11
N THR A 559 -62.61 12.96 -38.85
CA THR A 559 -64.02 13.25 -38.52
C THR A 559 -64.12 14.35 -37.46
N ALA A 560 -65.14 15.18 -37.58
CA ALA A 560 -65.53 16.16 -36.56
C ALA A 560 -67.03 16.06 -36.31
N THR A 561 -67.46 16.27 -35.06
CA THR A 561 -68.89 16.22 -34.70
C THR A 561 -69.36 17.56 -34.16
N ALA A 562 -70.61 17.90 -34.43
CA ALA A 562 -71.29 19.06 -33.86
C ALA A 562 -72.75 18.71 -33.57
N SER A 563 -73.44 19.49 -32.73
CA SER A 563 -74.86 19.29 -32.47
C SER A 563 -75.59 20.62 -32.29
N TYR A 564 -76.87 20.64 -32.65
CA TYR A 564 -77.78 21.75 -32.39
C TYR A 564 -79.07 21.24 -31.76
N THR A 565 -79.60 21.96 -30.77
CA THR A 565 -80.87 21.62 -30.11
C THR A 565 -81.97 22.57 -30.57
N VAL A 566 -82.94 22.04 -31.30
CA VAL A 566 -84.17 22.74 -31.66
C VAL A 566 -85.07 22.79 -30.42
N THR A 567 -85.49 23.97 -29.99
CA THR A 567 -86.34 24.18 -28.81
C THR A 567 -87.77 24.57 -29.21
N GLU A 568 -88.75 24.39 -28.31
CA GLU A 568 -90.16 24.77 -28.49
C GLU A 568 -90.70 25.62 -27.33
N PRO A 569 -91.75 26.46 -27.54
CA PRO A 569 -92.38 27.22 -26.46
C PRO A 569 -93.27 26.35 -25.54
N PRO A 570 -93.61 26.81 -24.32
CA PRO A 570 -94.54 26.12 -23.41
C PRO A 570 -95.98 26.04 -23.95
N VAL A 571 -96.74 25.02 -23.53
CA VAL A 571 -98.18 24.85 -23.85
C VAL A 571 -99.00 26.06 -23.39
N MET A 572 -99.96 26.53 -24.20
CA MET A 572 -100.90 27.61 -23.82
C MET A 572 -102.11 27.04 -23.07
N ASP A 573 -102.45 27.62 -21.92
CA ASP A 573 -103.57 27.24 -21.04
C ASP A 573 -104.51 28.43 -20.81
N VAL A 574 -105.82 28.20 -20.91
CA VAL A 574 -106.89 29.23 -20.88
C VAL A 574 -108.08 28.80 -20.03
N THR A 575 -108.56 29.68 -19.15
CA THR A 575 -109.68 29.38 -18.24
C THR A 575 -110.72 30.50 -18.21
N CYS A 576 -112.01 30.12 -18.23
CA CYS A 576 -113.17 31.02 -18.31
C CYS A 576 -114.07 30.97 -17.05
N SER A 577 -114.74 32.07 -16.69
CA SER A 577 -115.71 32.14 -15.56
C SER A 577 -116.86 33.14 -15.81
N SER A 578 -118.01 33.00 -15.13
CA SER A 578 -119.23 33.82 -15.34
C SER A 578 -120.03 34.17 -14.06
N THR A 579 -121.03 35.05 -14.21
CA THR A 579 -122.08 35.38 -13.22
C THR A 579 -123.47 35.47 -13.90
N ASP A 580 -124.52 34.95 -13.24
CA ASP A 580 -125.89 34.76 -13.78
C ASP A 580 -126.77 36.03 -13.76
N ALA A 581 -127.85 36.05 -14.57
CA ALA A 581 -128.80 37.17 -14.68
C ALA A 581 -129.93 37.09 -13.63
N THR A 582 -130.42 38.25 -13.14
CA THR A 582 -131.28 38.31 -11.94
C THR A 582 -132.79 38.19 -12.19
N THR A 583 -133.26 38.38 -13.42
CA THR A 583 -134.68 38.28 -13.82
C THR A 583 -134.84 37.49 -15.12
N ASN A 584 -136.00 36.85 -15.33
CA ASN A 584 -136.30 36.18 -16.61
C ASN A 584 -136.35 37.23 -17.74
N GLY A 585 -135.46 37.11 -18.72
CA GLY A 585 -135.17 38.08 -19.77
C GLY A 585 -134.20 39.23 -19.39
N GLY A 586 -133.49 39.13 -18.27
CA GLY A 586 -132.53 40.14 -17.79
C GLY A 586 -131.17 40.12 -18.51
N SER A 587 -130.46 41.25 -18.54
CA SER A 587 -129.17 41.41 -19.24
C SER A 587 -128.02 41.86 -18.34
N ASP A 588 -127.95 41.35 -17.11
CA ASP A 588 -126.98 41.75 -16.08
C ASP A 588 -125.88 40.72 -15.77
N GLY A 589 -125.76 39.63 -16.54
CA GLY A 589 -124.67 38.64 -16.39
C GLY A 589 -123.30 39.12 -16.89
N THR A 590 -122.22 38.40 -16.52
CA THR A 590 -120.83 38.68 -16.96
C THR A 590 -120.03 37.41 -17.25
N ALA A 591 -118.95 37.51 -18.05
CA ALA A 591 -117.97 36.44 -18.32
C ALA A 591 -116.52 36.97 -18.44
N SER A 592 -115.51 36.17 -18.05
CA SER A 592 -114.08 36.55 -18.09
C SER A 592 -113.14 35.39 -18.42
N VAL A 593 -111.91 35.69 -18.88
CA VAL A 593 -110.87 34.71 -19.27
C VAL A 593 -109.47 35.07 -18.73
N THR A 594 -108.70 34.06 -18.33
CA THR A 594 -107.25 34.18 -18.02
C THR A 594 -106.42 33.20 -18.85
N ALA A 595 -105.25 33.62 -19.34
CA ALA A 595 -104.37 32.85 -20.22
C ALA A 595 -102.92 32.81 -19.71
N SER A 596 -102.24 31.67 -19.84
CA SER A 596 -100.82 31.47 -19.49
C SER A 596 -100.11 30.50 -20.44
N GLY A 597 -98.78 30.52 -20.53
CA GLY A 597 -98.02 29.70 -21.50
C GLY A 597 -98.00 30.26 -22.94
N GLY A 598 -97.57 29.50 -23.95
CA GLY A 598 -97.38 30.03 -25.32
C GLY A 598 -96.36 31.17 -25.40
N THR A 599 -96.45 32.00 -26.45
CA THR A 599 -95.55 33.16 -26.68
C THR A 599 -96.29 34.50 -26.54
N PRO A 600 -96.24 35.20 -25.40
CA PRO A 600 -96.92 36.49 -25.21
C PRO A 600 -96.49 37.57 -26.23
N PRO A 601 -97.30 38.61 -26.51
CA PRO A 601 -98.63 38.93 -25.95
C PRO A 601 -99.80 38.09 -26.50
N TYR A 602 -100.94 38.09 -25.78
CA TYR A 602 -102.18 37.40 -26.18
C TYR A 602 -103.22 38.36 -26.75
N THR A 603 -104.05 37.84 -27.65
CA THR A 603 -105.25 38.50 -28.17
C THR A 603 -106.48 37.63 -27.90
N TYR A 604 -107.63 38.24 -27.64
CA TYR A 604 -108.87 37.55 -27.28
C TYR A 604 -109.93 37.79 -28.37
N LEU A 605 -110.77 36.80 -28.63
CA LEU A 605 -111.96 36.95 -29.48
C LEU A 605 -113.11 36.12 -28.91
N TRP A 606 -114.07 36.80 -28.29
CA TRP A 606 -115.30 36.18 -27.81
C TRP A 606 -116.26 35.88 -28.96
N ASN A 607 -117.17 34.92 -28.78
CA ASN A 607 -118.27 34.66 -29.72
C ASN A 607 -119.24 35.85 -29.88
N THR A 608 -119.16 36.84 -28.99
CA THR A 608 -119.84 38.14 -29.10
C THR A 608 -119.12 39.16 -29.99
N GLY A 609 -117.90 38.84 -30.44
CA GLY A 609 -117.01 39.74 -31.16
C GLY A 609 -116.14 40.64 -30.27
N ALA A 610 -116.27 40.56 -28.94
CA ALA A 610 -115.44 41.33 -28.02
C ALA A 610 -113.99 40.83 -27.99
N THR A 611 -113.03 41.72 -27.76
CA THR A 611 -111.59 41.40 -27.79
C THR A 611 -110.85 41.64 -26.47
N THR A 612 -111.61 41.86 -25.40
CA THR A 612 -111.11 42.07 -24.04
C THR A 612 -111.10 40.76 -23.24
N SER A 613 -110.33 40.70 -22.16
CA SER A 613 -110.29 39.54 -21.26
C SER A 613 -111.56 39.37 -20.40
N SER A 614 -112.51 40.30 -20.45
CA SER A 614 -113.82 40.21 -19.79
C SER A 614 -114.91 40.92 -20.58
N ILE A 615 -116.15 40.45 -20.44
CA ILE A 615 -117.37 40.95 -21.07
C ILE A 615 -118.52 40.99 -20.03
N SER A 616 -119.44 41.96 -20.16
CA SER A 616 -120.55 42.20 -19.22
C SER A 616 -121.83 42.60 -19.95
N GLY A 617 -122.97 42.56 -19.27
CA GLY A 617 -124.27 42.94 -19.84
C GLY A 617 -124.91 41.78 -20.62
N LEU A 618 -124.73 40.56 -20.10
CA LEU A 618 -125.03 39.32 -20.79
C LEU A 618 -126.41 38.81 -20.38
N VAL A 619 -127.18 38.34 -21.37
CA VAL A 619 -128.40 37.55 -21.16
C VAL A 619 -128.05 36.09 -20.88
N ALA A 620 -129.01 35.25 -20.47
CA ALA A 620 -128.72 33.82 -20.37
C ALA A 620 -128.21 33.23 -21.70
N GLY A 621 -127.11 32.49 -21.63
CA GLY A 621 -126.43 31.95 -22.81
C GLY A 621 -125.01 31.49 -22.52
N THR A 622 -124.40 30.81 -23.51
CA THR A 622 -123.01 30.35 -23.44
C THR A 622 -122.09 31.29 -24.20
N TYR A 623 -120.99 31.68 -23.56
CA TYR A 623 -119.98 32.60 -24.06
C TYR A 623 -118.64 31.87 -24.18
N SER A 624 -118.06 31.85 -25.38
CA SER A 624 -116.77 31.24 -25.67
C SER A 624 -115.77 32.27 -26.14
N VAL A 625 -114.48 32.04 -25.89
CA VAL A 625 -113.37 32.90 -26.32
C VAL A 625 -112.24 32.07 -26.92
N THR A 626 -111.72 32.53 -28.05
CA THR A 626 -110.46 32.06 -28.63
C THR A 626 -109.36 33.02 -28.23
N VAL A 627 -108.27 32.49 -27.68
CA VAL A 627 -107.07 33.23 -27.29
C VAL A 627 -105.92 32.86 -28.22
N THR A 628 -105.27 33.86 -28.79
CA THR A 628 -104.17 33.70 -29.77
C THR A 628 -102.92 34.39 -29.26
N ASP A 629 -101.77 33.71 -29.28
CA ASP A 629 -100.48 34.29 -28.90
C ASP A 629 -99.74 35.00 -30.06
N ALA A 630 -98.55 35.55 -29.78
CA ALA A 630 -97.77 36.33 -30.73
C ALA A 630 -97.14 35.51 -31.87
N LYS A 631 -97.16 34.18 -31.80
CA LYS A 631 -96.71 33.27 -32.86
C LYS A 631 -97.86 32.64 -33.63
N GLY A 632 -99.10 33.03 -33.30
CA GLY A 632 -100.32 32.58 -33.98
C GLY A 632 -100.85 31.24 -33.46
N CYS A 633 -100.36 30.75 -32.32
CA CYS A 633 -100.90 29.55 -31.68
C CYS A 633 -102.20 29.92 -30.94
N THR A 634 -103.23 29.07 -30.98
CA THR A 634 -104.56 29.37 -30.42
C THR A 634 -105.02 28.36 -29.35
N ALA A 635 -105.84 28.80 -28.40
CA ALA A 635 -106.52 27.96 -27.42
C ALA A 635 -107.89 28.57 -27.04
N GLU A 636 -108.86 27.74 -26.63
CA GLU A 636 -110.26 28.17 -26.42
C GLU A 636 -110.79 27.80 -25.03
N CYS A 637 -111.69 28.63 -24.48
CA CYS A 637 -112.52 28.27 -23.32
C CYS A 637 -113.95 28.82 -23.43
N SER A 638 -114.89 28.29 -22.64
CA SER A 638 -116.27 28.77 -22.60
C SER A 638 -116.90 28.72 -21.20
N THR A 639 -117.95 29.51 -20.98
CA THR A 639 -118.72 29.60 -19.72
C THR A 639 -120.18 29.97 -20.00
N THR A 640 -121.10 29.78 -19.05
CA THR A 640 -122.56 29.98 -19.24
C THR A 640 -123.14 30.92 -18.20
N VAL A 641 -124.06 31.80 -18.62
CA VAL A 641 -124.90 32.70 -17.79
C VAL A 641 -126.34 32.14 -17.79
N ASN A 642 -127.01 32.06 -16.64
CA ASN A 642 -128.36 31.47 -16.46
C ASN A 642 -129.46 32.49 -16.01
N GLU A 643 -130.75 32.10 -16.06
CA GLU A 643 -131.96 32.87 -15.64
C GLU A 643 -133.01 32.02 -14.83
N PRO A 644 -133.99 32.62 -14.09
CA PRO A 644 -135.03 31.90 -13.29
C PRO A 644 -136.26 31.34 -14.08
N GLY A 645 -136.86 30.18 -13.72
CA GLY A 645 -137.94 29.48 -14.49
C GLY A 645 -139.44 29.73 -14.11
N CYS A 646 -140.42 29.36 -14.98
CA CYS A 646 -141.89 29.63 -14.91
C CYS A 646 -142.78 28.36 -15.09
N ASN A 647 -143.80 28.13 -14.23
CA ASN A 647 -144.59 26.86 -14.15
C ASN A 647 -146.11 27.01 -13.85
N LEU A 648 -146.79 28.02 -14.42
CA LEU A 648 -148.23 28.29 -14.22
C LEU A 648 -149.16 27.48 -15.17
N SER A 649 -150.30 26.97 -14.68
CA SER A 649 -151.35 26.26 -15.48
C SER A 649 -152.80 26.59 -15.06
N ALA A 650 -153.80 26.31 -15.92
CA ALA A 650 -155.23 26.67 -15.73
C ALA A 650 -156.23 25.61 -16.30
N SER A 651 -157.44 25.47 -15.72
CA SER A 651 -158.56 24.63 -16.24
C SER A 651 -159.95 25.31 -16.10
N ALA A 652 -160.98 24.89 -16.87
CA ALA A 652 -162.35 25.46 -16.83
C ALA A 652 -163.50 24.42 -17.05
N ASP A 653 -164.65 24.58 -16.38
CA ASP A 653 -165.84 23.66 -16.44
C ASP A 653 -167.21 24.38 -16.25
N GLY A 654 -168.36 23.76 -16.61
CA GLY A 654 -169.69 24.41 -16.68
C GLY A 654 -170.93 23.52 -16.99
N THR A 655 -172.05 24.10 -17.48
CA THR A 655 -173.34 23.39 -17.80
C THR A 655 -174.00 23.80 -19.15
N PRO A 656 -174.72 22.91 -19.89
CA PRO A 656 -175.40 23.19 -21.19
C PRO A 656 -176.74 23.97 -21.11
N VAL A 657 -177.34 24.34 -22.26
CA VAL A 657 -178.66 25.03 -22.34
C VAL A 657 -179.86 24.09 -22.53
N SER A 658 -181.03 24.49 -22.04
CA SER A 658 -182.21 23.59 -21.87
C SER A 658 -183.06 23.30 -23.13
N CYS A 659 -183.10 24.20 -24.12
CA CYS A 659 -183.85 24.08 -25.38
C CYS A 659 -183.01 24.59 -26.55
N ASN A 660 -183.38 24.25 -27.80
CA ASN A 660 -182.76 24.88 -28.97
C ASN A 660 -183.04 26.40 -28.92
N ASP A 661 -182.01 27.21 -29.09
CA ASP A 661 -181.96 28.67 -28.85
C ASP A 661 -182.09 29.13 -27.37
N GLY A 662 -181.72 28.28 -26.39
CA GLY A 662 -181.65 28.63 -24.96
C GLY A 662 -180.39 29.44 -24.53
N SER A 663 -180.40 30.06 -23.34
CA SER A 663 -179.29 30.92 -22.84
C SER A 663 -178.99 30.79 -21.33
N ASP A 664 -179.15 29.60 -20.77
CA ASP A 664 -179.01 29.30 -19.33
C ASP A 664 -177.72 28.53 -18.93
N GLY A 665 -176.68 28.48 -19.77
CA GLY A 665 -175.41 27.80 -19.48
C GLY A 665 -174.45 28.56 -18.54
N THR A 666 -173.40 27.88 -18.02
CA THR A 666 -172.39 28.44 -17.09
C THR A 666 -170.95 27.97 -17.37
N ALA A 667 -169.91 28.67 -16.87
CA ALA A 667 -168.48 28.25 -16.89
C ALA A 667 -167.63 28.87 -15.73
N THR A 668 -166.63 28.15 -15.18
CA THR A 668 -165.71 28.59 -14.08
C THR A 668 -164.28 28.10 -14.30
N ALA A 669 -163.25 28.89 -13.94
CA ALA A 669 -161.83 28.54 -14.12
C ALA A 669 -160.99 28.45 -12.84
N THR A 670 -159.93 27.64 -12.83
CA THR A 670 -159.07 27.39 -11.65
C THR A 670 -157.58 27.33 -12.04
N PRO A 671 -156.68 28.17 -11.44
CA PRO A 671 -155.23 28.10 -11.67
C PRO A 671 -154.46 27.26 -10.64
N THR A 672 -153.31 26.72 -11.06
CA THR A 672 -152.32 26.00 -10.23
C THR A 672 -150.88 26.30 -10.65
N GLY A 673 -149.96 26.37 -9.68
CA GLY A 673 -148.51 26.53 -9.92
C GLY A 673 -148.02 27.97 -10.06
N ASN A 674 -148.80 28.97 -9.64
CA ASN A 674 -148.48 30.40 -9.75
C ASN A 674 -147.42 30.87 -8.73
N ASN A 675 -146.48 31.70 -9.20
CA ASN A 675 -145.54 32.43 -8.37
C ASN A 675 -146.14 33.78 -7.93
N GLY A 676 -147.09 33.73 -6.98
CA GLY A 676 -147.74 34.92 -6.40
C GLY A 676 -149.18 35.15 -6.87
N ALA A 677 -149.74 36.34 -6.65
CA ALA A 677 -151.14 36.65 -7.01
C ALA A 677 -151.40 36.55 -8.54
N VAL A 678 -152.62 36.17 -8.93
CA VAL A 678 -153.02 35.98 -10.33
C VAL A 678 -154.20 36.87 -10.76
N THR A 679 -154.32 37.12 -12.06
CA THR A 679 -155.41 37.88 -12.70
C THR A 679 -156.12 37.04 -13.77
N TYR A 680 -157.43 37.22 -14.01
CA TYR A 680 -158.23 36.46 -14.99
C TYR A 680 -158.82 37.37 -16.09
N LEU A 681 -158.91 36.86 -17.32
CA LEU A 681 -159.60 37.53 -18.44
C LEU A 681 -160.27 36.50 -19.36
N TRP A 682 -161.61 36.45 -19.37
CA TRP A 682 -162.43 35.58 -20.22
C TRP A 682 -162.69 36.18 -21.61
N SER A 683 -163.00 35.33 -22.60
CA SER A 683 -163.29 35.73 -23.98
C SER A 683 -164.54 36.59 -24.16
N ASN A 684 -165.48 36.53 -23.22
CA ASN A 684 -166.62 37.44 -23.16
C ASN A 684 -166.31 38.75 -22.42
N GLY A 685 -165.05 38.97 -22.03
CA GLY A 685 -164.56 40.17 -21.35
C GLY A 685 -164.67 40.13 -19.82
N ALA A 686 -165.23 39.08 -19.22
CA ALA A 686 -165.31 38.98 -17.77
C ALA A 686 -163.93 38.77 -17.13
N THR A 687 -163.69 39.33 -15.95
CA THR A 687 -162.42 39.20 -15.21
C THR A 687 -162.55 38.43 -13.89
N THR A 688 -163.72 37.84 -13.67
CA THR A 688 -164.04 37.01 -12.51
C THR A 688 -163.75 35.55 -12.78
N GLN A 689 -163.58 34.77 -11.73
CA GLN A 689 -163.27 33.35 -11.85
C GLN A 689 -164.40 32.51 -12.50
N SER A 690 -165.67 32.92 -12.31
CA SER A 690 -166.87 32.24 -12.83
C SER A 690 -167.77 33.18 -13.64
N ILE A 691 -168.49 32.63 -14.64
CA ILE A 691 -169.43 33.31 -15.54
C ILE A 691 -170.71 32.45 -15.76
N SER A 692 -171.88 33.07 -15.98
CA SER A 692 -173.20 32.40 -16.13
C SER A 692 -174.13 33.15 -17.10
N GLY A 693 -175.21 32.50 -17.55
CA GLY A 693 -176.19 33.07 -18.50
C GLY A 693 -175.72 32.95 -19.95
N LEU A 694 -175.02 31.86 -20.25
CA LEU A 694 -174.30 31.66 -21.50
C LEU A 694 -175.17 30.92 -22.50
N SER A 695 -175.29 31.45 -23.71
CA SER A 695 -175.78 30.71 -24.88
C SER A 695 -174.77 29.64 -25.30
N ALA A 696 -175.22 28.65 -26.09
CA ALA A 696 -174.34 27.64 -26.66
C ALA A 696 -173.13 28.27 -27.39
N GLY A 697 -171.93 27.79 -27.10
CA GLY A 697 -170.66 28.39 -27.54
C GLY A 697 -169.49 28.09 -26.58
N THR A 698 -168.27 28.36 -27.02
CA THR A 698 -167.03 28.14 -26.24
C THR A 698 -166.50 29.43 -25.62
N TYR A 699 -166.16 29.40 -24.33
CA TYR A 699 -165.60 30.51 -23.57
C TYR A 699 -164.19 30.16 -23.07
N THR A 700 -163.19 31.01 -23.33
CA THR A 700 -161.78 30.82 -22.94
C THR A 700 -161.35 31.85 -21.89
N VAL A 701 -160.39 31.55 -21.00
CA VAL A 701 -159.81 32.48 -20.01
C VAL A 701 -158.29 32.45 -20.01
N THR A 702 -157.66 33.60 -19.87
CA THR A 702 -156.21 33.75 -19.64
C THR A 702 -155.94 34.14 -18.18
N ILE A 703 -154.95 33.50 -17.54
CA ILE A 703 -154.51 33.73 -16.16
C ILE A 703 -153.03 34.13 -16.15
N THR A 704 -152.64 35.19 -15.44
CA THR A 704 -151.24 35.71 -15.35
C THR A 704 -150.78 35.89 -13.91
N ASP A 705 -149.55 35.47 -13.55
CA ASP A 705 -148.93 35.64 -12.21
C ASP A 705 -147.91 36.81 -12.11
N ALA A 706 -147.26 36.96 -10.93
CA ALA A 706 -146.42 38.12 -10.59
C ALA A 706 -145.00 38.14 -11.20
N VAL A 707 -144.52 37.02 -11.77
CA VAL A 707 -143.25 36.96 -12.52
C VAL A 707 -143.50 36.96 -14.04
N ASN A 708 -144.68 37.42 -14.46
CA ASN A 708 -145.17 37.48 -15.84
C ASN A 708 -145.33 36.10 -16.52
N CYS A 709 -145.60 35.04 -15.76
CA CYS A 709 -145.94 33.72 -16.29
C CYS A 709 -147.46 33.66 -16.58
N THR A 710 -147.90 33.09 -17.72
CA THR A 710 -149.33 33.07 -18.15
C THR A 710 -149.85 31.65 -18.50
N ALA A 711 -151.13 31.35 -18.25
CA ALA A 711 -151.82 30.10 -18.63
C ALA A 711 -153.25 30.33 -19.16
N ILE A 712 -153.79 29.45 -20.01
CA ILE A 712 -155.11 29.60 -20.66
C ILE A 712 -155.98 28.34 -20.47
N ALA A 713 -157.30 28.49 -20.29
CA ALA A 713 -158.29 27.39 -20.23
C ALA A 713 -159.59 27.72 -20.99
N SER A 714 -160.46 26.74 -21.27
CA SER A 714 -161.77 26.97 -21.93
C SER A 714 -162.86 25.94 -21.61
N TYR A 715 -164.13 26.32 -21.81
CA TYR A 715 -165.32 25.46 -21.66
C TYR A 715 -166.39 25.74 -22.73
N THR A 716 -167.13 24.73 -23.20
CA THR A 716 -168.16 24.83 -24.26
C THR A 716 -169.56 24.45 -23.76
N VAL A 717 -170.55 25.32 -23.99
CA VAL A 717 -171.98 25.13 -23.70
C VAL A 717 -172.72 24.63 -24.98
N THR A 718 -173.68 23.68 -24.91
CA THR A 718 -174.31 22.98 -26.08
C THR A 718 -175.88 22.93 -26.10
N GLU A 719 -176.54 22.67 -27.27
CA GLU A 719 -178.03 22.67 -27.51
C GLU A 719 -178.64 21.56 -28.47
N PRO A 720 -179.98 21.28 -28.55
CA PRO A 720 -180.68 20.24 -29.40
C PRO A 720 -181.12 20.63 -30.88
N PRO A 721 -181.58 19.73 -31.84
CA PRO A 721 -181.85 19.98 -33.31
C PRO A 721 -183.33 20.27 -33.84
N VAL A 722 -183.54 20.70 -35.13
CA VAL A 722 -184.81 21.23 -35.84
C VAL A 722 -185.65 20.21 -36.71
N MET A 723 -186.94 20.46 -37.11
CA MET A 723 -187.99 19.56 -37.75
C MET A 723 -188.38 19.84 -39.27
N ASP A 724 -188.88 18.86 -40.08
CA ASP A 724 -189.15 18.94 -41.58
C ASP A 724 -190.43 18.19 -42.16
N VAL A 725 -191.01 18.60 -43.34
CA VAL A 725 -192.28 18.09 -43.99
C VAL A 725 -192.31 18.17 -45.56
N THR A 726 -192.90 17.19 -46.31
CA THR A 726 -192.99 17.15 -47.81
C THR A 726 -194.38 16.87 -48.44
N CYS A 727 -194.81 17.66 -49.46
CA CYS A 727 -196.10 17.54 -50.21
C CYS A 727 -195.92 17.27 -51.75
N SER A 728 -196.90 16.62 -52.43
CA SER A 728 -196.93 16.39 -53.91
C SER A 728 -198.27 16.74 -54.58
N SER A 729 -198.30 17.15 -55.87
CA SER A 729 -199.52 17.38 -56.69
C SER A 729 -199.32 17.18 -58.20
N THR A 730 -200.38 16.87 -58.98
CA THR A 730 -200.37 16.70 -60.47
C THR A 730 -201.06 17.83 -61.23
N ASP A 731 -200.59 18.07 -62.48
CA ASP A 731 -200.72 19.32 -63.25
C ASP A 731 -201.90 19.40 -64.21
N VAL A 732 -202.34 20.63 -64.51
CA VAL A 732 -203.39 20.90 -65.49
C VAL A 732 -202.80 21.01 -66.90
N THR A 733 -203.40 20.31 -67.87
CA THR A 733 -202.81 20.00 -69.19
C THR A 733 -203.13 20.96 -70.34
N THR A 734 -204.04 21.93 -70.16
CA THR A 734 -204.36 22.94 -71.20
C THR A 734 -204.59 24.33 -70.61
N ASN A 735 -204.30 25.35 -71.40
CA ASN A 735 -204.39 26.75 -70.97
C ASN A 735 -205.87 27.11 -70.68
N GLY A 736 -206.23 27.23 -69.40
CA GLY A 736 -207.60 27.45 -68.91
C GLY A 736 -208.34 26.19 -68.41
N GLY A 737 -207.69 25.01 -68.37
CA GLY A 737 -208.28 23.76 -67.86
C GLY A 737 -208.30 23.65 -66.32
N SER A 738 -208.93 22.60 -65.80
CA SER A 738 -209.10 22.36 -64.35
C SER A 738 -209.03 20.87 -63.92
N ASP A 739 -207.94 20.16 -64.19
CA ASP A 739 -207.76 18.71 -63.93
C ASP A 739 -206.64 18.26 -62.93
N GLY A 740 -206.16 19.08 -61.96
CA GLY A 740 -205.07 18.71 -60.99
C GLY A 740 -205.47 18.28 -59.54
N THR A 741 -204.55 17.64 -58.73
CA THR A 741 -204.76 17.06 -57.33
C THR A 741 -203.48 16.94 -56.41
N ALA A 742 -203.50 16.70 -55.03
CA ALA A 742 -202.33 16.72 -54.03
C ALA A 742 -202.27 15.79 -52.70
N SER A 743 -201.10 15.56 -51.98
CA SER A 743 -200.81 14.74 -50.69
C SER A 743 -199.50 15.07 -49.79
N VAL A 744 -199.26 14.59 -48.49
CA VAL A 744 -198.10 14.93 -47.49
C VAL A 744 -197.49 13.83 -46.51
N THR A 745 -196.22 13.99 -45.99
CA THR A 745 -195.49 13.22 -44.89
C THR A 745 -194.45 14.06 -44.03
N ALA A 746 -194.10 13.75 -42.75
CA ALA A 746 -193.18 14.55 -41.83
C ALA A 746 -192.07 13.77 -41.00
N SER A 747 -190.92 14.41 -40.64
CA SER A 747 -189.83 13.88 -39.76
C SER A 747 -189.05 14.95 -38.93
N GLY A 748 -188.55 14.61 -37.72
CA GLY A 748 -187.76 15.48 -36.80
C GLY A 748 -188.54 16.01 -35.56
N GLY A 749 -187.84 16.56 -34.53
CA GLY A 749 -188.41 17.08 -33.26
C GLY A 749 -188.34 16.14 -32.03
N THR A 750 -188.85 16.58 -30.86
CA THR A 750 -189.02 15.74 -29.64
C THR A 750 -190.50 15.27 -29.51
N PRO A 751 -190.82 13.96 -29.59
CA PRO A 751 -192.21 13.44 -29.71
C PRO A 751 -193.16 13.75 -28.54
N PRO A 752 -194.53 13.74 -28.72
CA PRO A 752 -195.38 13.25 -29.86
C PRO A 752 -196.09 14.32 -30.81
N TYR A 753 -196.69 13.94 -31.99
CA TYR A 753 -197.18 14.83 -33.13
C TYR A 753 -198.72 14.80 -33.52
N THR A 754 -199.26 15.74 -34.36
CA THR A 754 -200.70 15.86 -34.83
C THR A 754 -200.90 16.59 -36.22
N TYR A 755 -201.92 16.28 -37.09
CA TYR A 755 -202.10 16.79 -38.51
C TYR A 755 -203.54 17.28 -38.95
N LEU A 756 -203.71 18.19 -39.96
CA LEU A 756 -205.00 18.73 -40.53
C LEU A 756 -204.92 19.21 -42.04
N TRP A 757 -205.96 19.06 -42.91
CA TRP A 757 -206.02 19.49 -44.34
C TRP A 757 -207.30 20.29 -44.74
N ASN A 758 -207.25 21.18 -45.74
CA ASN A 758 -208.34 22.11 -46.13
C ASN A 758 -208.40 22.48 -47.65
N THR A 759 -209.61 22.61 -48.24
CA THR A 759 -209.88 22.95 -49.67
C THR A 759 -210.37 24.39 -49.89
N ALA A 760 -210.10 24.96 -51.08
CA ALA A 760 -210.45 26.33 -51.44
C ALA A 760 -211.90 26.50 -51.93
N GLN A 761 -212.84 26.84 -51.03
CA GLN A 761 -213.93 27.83 -51.18
C GLN A 761 -215.07 27.59 -50.16
N GLN A 762 -214.85 28.02 -48.91
CA GLN A 762 -215.80 28.65 -47.98
C GLN A 762 -214.96 29.09 -46.77
N LEU A 763 -214.72 30.40 -46.62
CA LEU A 763 -215.38 31.30 -45.66
C LEU A 763 -215.18 30.88 -44.19
N ARG A 764 -214.42 31.67 -43.42
CA ARG A 764 -214.89 32.88 -42.71
C ARG A 764 -215.93 32.56 -41.62
N ALA A 765 -215.43 32.31 -40.41
CA ALA A 765 -215.63 33.08 -39.18
C ALA A 765 -214.59 32.56 -38.18
N LEU A 766 -214.03 33.45 -37.34
CA LEU A 766 -212.95 33.22 -36.36
C LEU A 766 -211.55 33.07 -37.00
N ALA A 767 -210.75 34.10 -37.25
CA ALA A 767 -210.80 35.54 -37.00
C ALA A 767 -211.09 35.99 -35.56
N ALA A 768 -210.05 36.15 -34.76
CA ALA A 768 -209.74 37.37 -33.99
C ALA A 768 -208.33 37.22 -33.40
#